data_AF-A0A7G6E073-F1
#
_entry.id   AF-A0A7G6E073-F1
#
_cell.length_a   1.000
_cell.length_b   1.000
_cell.length_c   1.000
_cell.angle_alpha   90.00
_cell.angle_beta   90.00
_cell.angle_gamma   90.00
#
_symmetry.space_group_name_H-M   'P 1'
#
loop_
_entity.id
_entity.type
_entity.pdbx_description
1 polymer ?
#
loop_
_entity_poly.entity_id
_entity_poly.type
_entity_poly.pdbx_seq_one_letter_code
_entity_poly.pdbx_strand_id
1 'polypeptide(L)'
;MSFVKKIIDGIKKVFSGSKYRVVLSIENKRIVLNTYKGTRKVPFTQLLNKHMELGKLSPCIKKEKERLVIPFENLEQVKTELSFINSVDQNNQLEVLIPEEIKTLKPINIPAKFEINYSWSDAEQVILQKMEGTYFGKGWFVSKNGYWNIPGLNENDELWLDKTKIQGKEILEFVSHVISEWEKRGLPVKCEISTGTEPAFIIRINEVGENSIGCEILWRVKAESISEIPSVEGYVISEHILCEGLNVAKLPVKLPLQSKSFSLLGDDIAVFQKHILPRIRKWTQGNVEELAKMHRILESAGELVLLVERKELNSVGTAEAVPLFVCEKERVKAEEISRKILPETKYIRLNTGWYPVEKLKQLGLGPMGRLMDGTSLSNYIKLTTTEILRRGSERFDGPWQRIEFPEIKLPADDTPYSIALKHLDFLEQWGIPGGFIGTFAEYQTTVLENLAKVLQKSPKVRILIVGKKVLFDGMSEKWKQILSGRYDGNKKDPELKANTAGVFAATPNALELYPGLSQAKWDILLIMEPDALVKSSTSRLFNNLVSCKARVVLGVFTGTEFYSHRQSFEALSTIFGIQDREIGWKYGLRNPNEKRVVLPPPYRLKYKPVNNKNLQGYPAELTVKSDFPDKTMPIPPRTEKRIQVSDKENSGIVISISIENSNRYYSGDSSFVEEAKKRVGYVEYSAKFIPFMSYWPTYNSMSREQQKWYFYWRGQVRKGIYHDTDLSYIFVHVYELINNVGVRDPMDGYWQLYNVWINYRECFPKLDHYLVDWITDYVALHKCNVDLLEIYKQLVNRNIYSFYPDILLASYSKLGLPQLPLALINQLTDYNVLRSKFYNEGCQALLEEYIPKTIEKVNAYLLQKHHLGILDFFKPSQTEKIQREPFRSAVYCHKSSREITIETVPFTKHKPLRDFLTSVVKHTENKLREIKGYTGRLRGYTIEPDIMKWIDDYLTSELKGPEITVKPSPKIEIDASKVAQLIKDSDKVRDMLIADEGVTEVPGKVQNVEPTIIAGRIERPPGTLDKLLTDLEPVHQMLRVLDRQQLHLLRVLAEHQWELGDKELNGLFPDMFIDPVVDSINEVSLKYVGDLLIAVERDKKVVADDFRDELEYLLPRLEEPTIQKAEDTYKALDLPEEWERFRANISAFQYKALLAIVKQEDLVSSINRIAEESFMMPEMLIDSINELALENIGDMIIEVESFPPVINEEYLEMVKKITA
;
A
#
# COMPACT_ATOMS: atom_id res chain seq x y z
N MET A 1 -28.42 43.35 -71.77
CA MET A 1 -28.07 44.69 -72.32
C MET A 1 -29.23 45.69 -72.45
N SER A 2 -30.44 45.43 -71.92
CA SER A 2 -31.58 46.40 -71.94
C SER A 2 -31.98 46.94 -70.56
N PHE A 3 -31.71 46.22 -69.46
CA PHE A 3 -32.05 46.66 -68.10
C PHE A 3 -30.90 47.39 -67.38
N VAL A 4 -29.66 46.94 -67.57
CA VAL A 4 -28.46 47.59 -67.00
C VAL A 4 -28.10 48.89 -67.73
N LYS A 5 -28.48 49.04 -69.01
CA LYS A 5 -28.25 50.25 -69.80
C LYS A 5 -29.22 51.40 -69.43
N LYS A 6 -30.41 51.09 -68.90
CA LYS A 6 -31.38 52.09 -68.39
C LYS A 6 -31.11 52.54 -66.93
N ILE A 7 -30.47 51.70 -66.12
CA ILE A 7 -30.05 52.08 -64.74
C ILE A 7 -28.74 52.87 -64.75
N ILE A 8 -27.80 52.56 -65.65
CA ILE A 8 -26.49 53.22 -65.72
C ILE A 8 -26.55 54.59 -66.43
N ASP A 9 -27.46 54.80 -67.39
CA ASP A 9 -27.69 56.14 -67.99
C ASP A 9 -28.61 57.04 -67.13
N GLY A 10 -29.38 56.45 -66.20
CA GLY A 10 -30.19 57.17 -65.21
C GLY A 10 -29.40 57.65 -63.98
N ILE A 11 -28.42 56.87 -63.49
CA ILE A 11 -27.66 57.21 -62.27
C ILE A 11 -26.43 58.08 -62.56
N LYS A 12 -25.89 58.05 -63.79
CA LYS A 12 -24.86 59.01 -64.24
C LYS A 12 -25.36 60.46 -64.36
N LYS A 13 -26.67 60.71 -64.26
CA LYS A 13 -27.27 62.05 -64.21
C LYS A 13 -27.71 62.52 -62.81
N VAL A 14 -27.51 61.73 -61.75
CA VAL A 14 -27.91 62.09 -60.37
C VAL A 14 -26.71 62.35 -59.43
N PHE A 15 -25.49 61.98 -59.82
CA PHE A 15 -24.26 62.21 -59.02
C PHE A 15 -23.31 63.29 -59.60
N SER A 16 -23.84 64.28 -60.31
CA SER A 16 -23.09 65.50 -60.67
C SER A 16 -23.20 66.63 -59.63
N GLY A 17 -23.90 66.40 -58.50
CA GLY A 17 -24.15 67.41 -57.46
C GLY A 17 -23.74 67.05 -56.03
N SER A 18 -22.90 66.03 -55.78
CA SER A 18 -22.50 65.67 -54.42
C SER A 18 -21.62 66.76 -53.79
N LYS A 19 -22.10 67.38 -52.72
CA LYS A 19 -21.40 68.44 -51.99
C LYS A 19 -20.06 67.95 -51.42
N TYR A 20 -19.10 68.85 -51.40
CA TYR A 20 -17.85 68.63 -50.68
C TYR A 20 -18.08 68.88 -49.19
N ARG A 21 -17.42 68.13 -48.31
CA ARG A 21 -17.56 68.28 -46.85
C ARG A 21 -16.20 68.38 -46.17
N VAL A 22 -16.04 69.35 -45.27
CA VAL A 22 -14.88 69.48 -44.37
C VAL A 22 -15.36 69.12 -42.97
N VAL A 23 -14.73 68.11 -42.36
CA VAL A 23 -15.10 67.62 -41.03
C VAL A 23 -13.89 67.72 -40.12
N LEU A 24 -14.05 68.38 -38.97
CA LEU A 24 -13.07 68.32 -37.89
C LEU A 24 -13.38 67.11 -37.00
N SER A 25 -12.37 66.35 -36.61
CA SER A 25 -12.50 65.25 -35.66
C SER A 25 -11.32 65.21 -34.69
N ILE A 26 -11.56 64.71 -33.47
CA ILE A 26 -10.49 64.37 -32.53
C ILE A 26 -10.11 62.91 -32.77
N GLU A 27 -8.92 62.68 -33.30
CA GLU A 27 -8.39 61.34 -33.54
C GLU A 27 -7.03 61.20 -32.85
N ASN A 28 -6.86 60.20 -31.98
CA ASN A 28 -5.62 59.95 -31.24
C ASN A 28 -5.06 61.20 -30.54
N LYS A 29 -5.91 61.92 -29.79
CA LYS A 29 -5.55 63.17 -29.10
C LYS A 29 -4.99 64.25 -30.04
N ARG A 30 -5.45 64.30 -31.30
CA ARG A 30 -5.11 65.33 -32.27
C ARG A 30 -6.37 65.81 -32.98
N ILE A 31 -6.42 67.09 -33.32
CA ILE A 31 -7.51 67.63 -34.13
C ILE A 31 -7.13 67.48 -35.59
N VAL A 32 -7.91 66.68 -36.31
CA VAL A 32 -7.66 66.35 -37.71
C VAL A 32 -8.73 66.98 -38.59
N LEU A 33 -8.30 67.54 -39.71
CA LEU A 33 -9.18 68.01 -40.78
C LEU A 33 -9.34 66.92 -41.83
N ASN A 34 -10.55 66.42 -41.97
CA ASN A 34 -10.90 65.38 -42.94
C ASN A 34 -11.81 65.97 -44.03
N THR A 35 -11.54 65.62 -45.29
CA THR A 35 -12.31 66.11 -46.44
C THR A 35 -12.98 64.99 -47.21
N TYR A 36 -14.24 65.22 -47.60
CA TYR A 36 -15.09 64.24 -48.28
C TYR A 36 -15.80 64.86 -49.50
N LYS A 37 -16.17 64.02 -50.47
CA LYS A 37 -17.14 64.35 -51.53
C LYS A 37 -18.25 63.31 -51.48
N GLY A 38 -19.45 63.70 -51.04
CA GLY A 38 -20.46 62.73 -50.61
C GLY A 38 -19.92 61.87 -49.45
N THR A 39 -19.86 60.54 -49.63
CA THR A 39 -19.33 59.58 -48.63
C THR A 39 -17.85 59.22 -48.83
N ARG A 40 -17.21 59.64 -49.93
CA ARG A 40 -15.82 59.28 -50.26
C ARG A 40 -14.82 60.31 -49.71
N LYS A 41 -13.80 59.85 -48.96
CA LYS A 41 -12.69 60.70 -48.49
C LYS A 41 -11.85 61.15 -49.70
N VAL A 42 -11.54 62.44 -49.77
CA VAL A 42 -10.76 63.07 -50.86
C VAL A 42 -9.58 63.84 -50.26
N PRO A 43 -8.43 63.98 -50.96
CA PRO A 43 -7.31 64.79 -50.49
C PRO A 43 -7.68 66.28 -50.40
N PHE A 44 -7.20 66.98 -49.37
CA PHE A 44 -7.45 68.42 -49.18
C PHE A 44 -6.95 69.28 -50.34
N THR A 45 -5.86 68.88 -51.00
CA THR A 45 -5.36 69.55 -52.21
C THR A 45 -6.38 69.55 -53.35
N GLN A 46 -7.16 68.48 -53.48
CA GLN A 46 -8.24 68.39 -54.47
C GLN A 46 -9.41 69.33 -54.14
N LEU A 47 -9.65 69.56 -52.85
CA LEU A 47 -10.66 70.50 -52.39
C LEU A 47 -10.19 71.96 -52.57
N LEU A 48 -8.92 72.25 -52.26
CA LEU A 48 -8.30 73.57 -52.38
C LEU A 48 -8.33 74.10 -53.82
N ASN A 49 -8.10 73.23 -54.80
CA ASN A 49 -8.15 73.58 -56.22
C ASN A 49 -9.54 74.00 -56.70
N LYS A 50 -10.60 73.61 -55.98
CA LYS A 50 -11.99 73.96 -56.30
C LYS A 50 -12.53 75.11 -55.46
N HIS A 51 -12.08 75.21 -54.20
CA HIS A 51 -12.45 76.24 -53.26
C HIS A 51 -11.18 76.95 -52.79
N MET A 52 -10.72 77.94 -53.58
CA MET A 52 -9.48 78.67 -53.29
C MET A 52 -9.54 79.43 -51.95
N GLU A 53 -10.73 79.75 -51.46
CA GLU A 53 -10.98 80.37 -50.15
C GLU A 53 -10.47 79.52 -48.96
N LEU A 54 -10.43 78.19 -49.10
CA LEU A 54 -9.81 77.29 -48.11
C LEU A 54 -8.27 77.40 -48.10
N GLY A 55 -7.67 78.11 -49.06
CA GLY A 55 -6.23 78.36 -49.14
C GLY A 55 -5.67 79.03 -47.88
N LYS A 56 -6.48 79.88 -47.21
CA LYS A 56 -6.12 80.55 -45.95
C LYS A 56 -5.93 79.60 -44.76
N LEU A 57 -6.47 78.38 -44.83
CA LEU A 57 -6.27 77.35 -43.81
C LEU A 57 -4.94 76.60 -43.96
N SER A 58 -4.32 76.65 -45.14
CA SER A 58 -3.06 75.96 -45.44
C SER A 58 -1.91 76.29 -44.48
N PRO A 59 -1.64 77.56 -44.10
CA PRO A 59 -0.61 77.87 -43.10
C PRO A 59 -0.97 77.40 -41.68
N CYS A 60 -2.26 77.19 -41.40
CA CYS A 60 -2.76 76.82 -40.08
C CYS A 60 -2.77 75.30 -39.85
N ILE A 61 -2.55 74.48 -40.88
CA ILE A 61 -2.65 73.01 -40.87
C ILE A 61 -1.29 72.38 -41.19
N LYS A 62 -0.88 71.37 -40.42
CA LYS A 62 0.35 70.61 -40.63
C LYS A 62 0.04 69.21 -41.15
N LYS A 63 0.83 68.70 -42.11
CA LYS A 63 0.70 67.34 -42.62
C LYS A 63 1.59 66.39 -41.83
N GLU A 64 1.00 65.42 -41.12
CA GLU A 64 1.71 64.41 -40.34
C GLU A 64 1.23 63.00 -40.68
N LYS A 65 2.13 62.11 -41.14
CA LYS A 65 1.85 60.69 -41.47
C LYS A 65 0.51 60.47 -42.20
N GLU A 66 0.31 61.24 -43.27
CA GLU A 66 -0.89 61.27 -44.13
C GLU A 66 -2.17 61.93 -43.57
N ARG A 67 -2.14 62.48 -42.36
CA ARG A 67 -3.24 63.25 -41.77
C ARG A 67 -2.95 64.75 -41.79
N LEU A 68 -4.02 65.54 -41.86
CA LEU A 68 -3.95 66.99 -41.77
C LEU A 68 -4.30 67.39 -40.34
N VAL A 69 -3.27 67.64 -39.54
CA VAL A 69 -3.39 67.96 -38.12
C VAL A 69 -3.44 69.47 -37.96
N ILE A 70 -4.39 69.96 -37.17
CA ILE A 70 -4.49 71.36 -36.76
C ILE A 70 -3.78 71.49 -35.41
N PRO A 71 -2.67 72.24 -35.32
CA PRO A 71 -2.07 72.59 -34.03
C PRO A 71 -3.06 73.42 -33.19
N PHE A 72 -3.07 73.20 -31.86
CA PHE A 72 -3.97 73.90 -30.94
C PHE A 72 -3.84 75.44 -30.99
N GLU A 73 -2.63 75.94 -31.27
CA GLU A 73 -2.34 77.37 -31.48
C GLU A 73 -3.18 77.99 -32.60
N ASN A 74 -3.44 77.21 -33.65
CA ASN A 74 -4.14 77.65 -34.84
C ASN A 74 -5.63 77.27 -34.81
N LEU A 75 -6.10 76.56 -33.79
CA LEU A 75 -7.44 75.98 -33.75
C LEU A 75 -8.55 77.05 -33.80
N GLU A 76 -8.41 78.15 -33.07
CA GLU A 76 -9.41 79.22 -33.06
C GLU A 76 -9.45 79.97 -34.39
N GLN A 77 -8.29 80.18 -35.01
CA GLN A 77 -8.18 80.76 -36.34
C GLN A 77 -8.83 79.85 -37.39
N VAL A 78 -8.59 78.53 -37.31
CA VAL A 78 -9.21 77.54 -38.22
C VAL A 78 -10.72 77.49 -38.03
N LYS A 79 -11.24 77.52 -36.79
CA LYS A 79 -12.69 77.58 -36.52
C LYS A 79 -13.32 78.84 -37.09
N THR A 80 -12.67 79.99 -36.89
CA THR A 80 -13.17 81.29 -37.37
C THR A 80 -13.22 81.31 -38.89
N GLU A 81 -12.16 80.85 -39.56
CA GLU A 81 -12.10 80.83 -41.02
C GLU A 81 -13.07 79.78 -41.62
N LEU A 82 -13.18 78.59 -41.02
CA LEU A 82 -14.15 77.57 -41.44
C LEU A 82 -15.60 78.03 -41.22
N SER A 83 -15.89 78.77 -40.14
CA SER A 83 -17.21 79.34 -39.87
C SER A 83 -17.52 80.50 -40.81
N PHE A 84 -16.53 81.34 -41.14
CA PHE A 84 -16.65 82.40 -42.13
C PHE A 84 -16.93 81.84 -43.52
N ILE A 85 -16.17 80.83 -43.96
CA ILE A 85 -16.37 80.16 -45.25
C ILE A 85 -17.77 79.52 -45.33
N ASN A 86 -18.25 78.90 -44.24
CA ASN A 86 -19.61 78.35 -44.14
C ASN A 86 -20.71 79.43 -44.23
N SER A 87 -20.42 80.69 -43.87
CA SER A 87 -21.36 81.81 -43.94
C SER A 87 -21.39 82.54 -45.30
N VAL A 88 -20.31 82.42 -46.08
CA VAL A 88 -20.13 83.12 -47.36
C VAL A 88 -20.54 82.24 -48.57
N ASP A 89 -20.50 80.91 -48.47
CA ASP A 89 -20.92 80.01 -49.56
C ASP A 89 -22.47 79.94 -49.71
N GLN A 90 -23.05 81.00 -50.31
CA GLN A 90 -24.49 81.08 -50.61
C GLN A 90 -24.95 80.08 -51.70
N ASN A 91 -24.01 79.42 -52.40
CA ASN A 91 -24.31 78.44 -53.46
C ASN A 91 -24.35 76.98 -52.96
N ASN A 92 -24.17 76.76 -51.65
CA ASN A 92 -24.47 75.51 -50.97
C ASN A 92 -23.63 74.31 -51.48
N GLN A 93 -22.40 74.53 -51.95
CA GLN A 93 -21.54 73.49 -52.56
C GLN A 93 -20.54 72.84 -51.57
N LEU A 94 -20.18 73.55 -50.49
CA LEU A 94 -19.29 73.07 -49.43
C LEU A 94 -20.00 73.03 -48.06
N GLU A 95 -19.98 71.88 -47.40
CA GLU A 95 -20.55 71.71 -46.04
C GLU A 95 -19.43 71.61 -45.01
N VAL A 96 -19.41 72.51 -44.03
CA VAL A 96 -18.42 72.48 -42.94
C VAL A 96 -19.07 71.93 -41.68
N LEU A 97 -18.54 70.81 -41.18
CA LEU A 97 -19.00 70.14 -39.96
C LEU A 97 -17.92 70.26 -38.88
N ILE A 98 -18.21 71.08 -37.89
CA ILE A 98 -17.41 71.19 -36.66
C ILE A 98 -18.25 70.55 -35.55
N PRO A 99 -17.86 69.38 -35.02
CA PRO A 99 -18.53 68.77 -33.88
C PRO A 99 -18.63 69.74 -32.69
N GLU A 100 -19.73 69.68 -31.94
CA GLU A 100 -19.95 70.57 -30.78
C GLU A 100 -18.81 70.49 -29.75
N GLU A 101 -18.18 69.32 -29.59
CA GLU A 101 -17.00 69.11 -28.75
C GLU A 101 -15.78 69.95 -29.16
N ILE A 102 -15.59 70.22 -30.45
CA ILE A 102 -14.50 71.07 -30.94
C ILE A 102 -14.95 72.53 -30.95
N LYS A 103 -16.20 72.78 -31.32
CA LYS A 103 -16.79 74.13 -31.42
C LYS A 103 -16.82 74.87 -30.09
N THR A 104 -17.05 74.16 -28.99
CA THR A 104 -17.12 74.72 -27.62
C THR A 104 -15.76 75.00 -26.99
N LEU A 105 -14.67 74.42 -27.51
CA LEU A 105 -13.31 74.64 -26.99
C LEU A 105 -12.86 76.08 -27.25
N LYS A 106 -12.40 76.78 -26.22
CA LYS A 106 -11.74 78.09 -26.35
C LYS A 106 -10.35 78.08 -25.72
N PRO A 107 -9.40 78.89 -26.22
CA PRO A 107 -8.14 79.09 -25.54
C PRO A 107 -8.40 79.74 -24.18
N ILE A 108 -7.92 79.13 -23.11
CA ILE A 108 -8.00 79.65 -21.74
C ILE A 108 -6.60 79.74 -21.14
N ASN A 109 -6.42 80.65 -20.17
CA ASN A 109 -5.23 80.64 -19.33
C ASN A 109 -5.23 79.40 -18.43
N ILE A 110 -4.05 78.98 -17.95
CA ILE A 110 -3.91 77.85 -17.03
C ILE A 110 -4.89 78.08 -15.84
N PRO A 111 -5.83 77.15 -15.58
CA PRO A 111 -6.79 77.33 -14.50
C PRO A 111 -6.08 77.51 -13.15
N ALA A 112 -6.55 78.44 -12.33
CA ALA A 112 -5.86 78.83 -11.08
C ALA A 112 -5.71 77.70 -10.02
N LYS A 113 -6.44 76.59 -10.18
CA LYS A 113 -6.38 75.39 -9.32
C LYS A 113 -5.99 74.12 -10.09
N PHE A 114 -5.45 74.27 -11.30
CA PHE A 114 -5.06 73.12 -12.09
C PHE A 114 -3.87 72.42 -11.43
N GLU A 115 -4.04 71.15 -11.05
CA GLU A 115 -3.00 70.28 -10.51
C GLU A 115 -3.12 68.89 -11.14
N ILE A 116 -1.96 68.29 -11.47
CA ILE A 116 -1.86 66.90 -11.89
C ILE A 116 -1.53 66.07 -10.64
N ASN A 117 -2.53 65.33 -10.15
CA ASN A 117 -2.43 64.54 -8.93
C ASN A 117 -2.02 63.10 -9.25
N TYR A 118 -1.02 62.61 -8.53
CA TYR A 118 -0.57 61.22 -8.60
C TYR A 118 -0.82 60.52 -7.26
N SER A 119 -1.68 59.49 -7.28
CA SER A 119 -2.09 58.74 -6.09
C SER A 119 -1.89 57.24 -6.28
N TRP A 120 -1.48 56.53 -5.23
CA TRP A 120 -1.39 55.07 -5.22
C TRP A 120 -2.78 54.42 -5.29
N SER A 121 -2.92 53.32 -6.03
CA SER A 121 -4.13 52.51 -6.08
C SER A 121 -3.84 51.09 -5.60
N ASP A 122 -4.35 50.72 -4.42
CA ASP A 122 -4.20 49.36 -3.89
C ASP A 122 -4.92 48.30 -4.74
N ALA A 123 -6.01 48.64 -5.42
CA ALA A 123 -6.76 47.69 -6.24
C ALA A 123 -6.00 47.28 -7.52
N GLU A 124 -5.24 48.22 -8.10
CA GLU A 124 -4.49 47.99 -9.34
C GLU A 124 -2.98 47.86 -9.11
N GLN A 125 -2.48 48.18 -7.91
CA GLN A 125 -1.05 48.20 -7.53
C GLN A 125 -0.20 49.09 -8.46
N VAL A 126 -0.74 50.26 -8.82
CA VAL A 126 -0.11 51.27 -9.70
C VAL A 126 -0.32 52.68 -9.17
N ILE A 127 0.51 53.63 -9.62
CA ILE A 127 0.26 55.05 -9.44
C ILE A 127 -0.67 55.54 -10.56
N LEU A 128 -1.81 56.12 -10.17
CA LEU A 128 -2.79 56.68 -11.08
C LEU A 128 -2.63 58.19 -11.21
N GLN A 129 -2.64 58.68 -12.44
CA GLN A 129 -2.70 60.10 -12.75
C GLN A 129 -4.16 60.58 -12.76
N LYS A 130 -4.44 61.67 -12.04
CA LYS A 130 -5.75 62.35 -12.00
C LYS A 130 -5.54 63.84 -12.26
N MET A 131 -6.17 64.36 -13.31
CA MET A 131 -6.09 65.78 -13.67
C MET A 131 -7.41 66.26 -14.25
N GLU A 132 -7.66 67.56 -14.18
CA GLU A 132 -8.81 68.19 -14.80
C GLU A 132 -8.54 68.42 -16.30
N GLY A 133 -9.10 67.56 -17.15
CA GLY A 133 -8.86 67.57 -18.61
C GLY A 133 -8.02 66.39 -19.09
N THR A 134 -7.64 66.42 -20.35
CA THR A 134 -6.86 65.36 -21.01
C THR A 134 -5.61 65.95 -21.65
N TYR A 135 -4.46 65.31 -21.45
CA TYR A 135 -3.19 65.70 -22.06
C TYR A 135 -3.15 65.26 -23.54
N PHE A 136 -2.85 66.20 -24.43
CA PHE A 136 -2.83 66.02 -25.90
C PHE A 136 -1.41 66.11 -26.50
N GLY A 137 -0.36 66.18 -25.67
CA GLY A 137 1.05 66.25 -26.11
C GLY A 137 1.57 67.69 -26.28
N LYS A 138 2.90 67.86 -26.29
CA LYS A 138 3.56 69.19 -26.44
C LYS A 138 3.05 70.25 -25.47
N GLY A 139 2.76 69.84 -24.23
CA GLY A 139 2.25 70.70 -23.16
C GLY A 139 0.80 71.14 -23.29
N TRP A 140 0.02 70.64 -24.26
CA TRP A 140 -1.38 70.99 -24.44
C TRP A 140 -2.33 70.11 -23.61
N PHE A 141 -3.25 70.76 -22.90
CA PHE A 141 -4.32 70.12 -22.14
C PHE A 141 -5.68 70.59 -22.63
N VAL A 142 -6.65 69.68 -22.69
CA VAL A 142 -8.00 69.93 -23.21
C VAL A 142 -9.04 69.50 -22.19
N SER A 143 -9.95 70.41 -21.83
CA SER A 143 -11.12 70.16 -20.98
C SER A 143 -12.41 70.26 -21.80
N LYS A 144 -13.59 70.11 -21.18
CA LYS A 144 -14.88 70.21 -21.88
C LYS A 144 -15.12 71.56 -22.57
N ASN A 145 -14.60 72.66 -22.00
CA ASN A 145 -14.93 74.03 -22.44
C ASN A 145 -13.70 74.86 -22.84
N GLY A 146 -12.49 74.30 -22.81
CA GLY A 146 -11.29 75.05 -23.15
C GLY A 146 -10.00 74.24 -23.14
N TYR A 147 -8.96 74.83 -23.72
CA TYR A 147 -7.63 74.25 -23.82
C TYR A 147 -6.54 75.27 -23.44
N TRP A 148 -5.47 74.80 -22.82
CA TRP A 148 -4.33 75.61 -22.36
C TRP A 148 -3.01 74.89 -22.63
N ASN A 149 -1.91 75.64 -22.59
CA ASN A 149 -0.55 75.10 -22.73
C ASN A 149 0.24 75.37 -21.45
N ILE A 150 1.03 74.37 -21.02
CA ILE A 150 2.03 74.53 -19.97
C ILE A 150 3.40 74.65 -20.64
N PRO A 151 4.03 75.85 -20.61
CA PRO A 151 5.33 76.05 -21.22
C PRO A 151 6.44 75.37 -20.40
N GLY A 152 7.52 74.98 -21.08
CA GLY A 152 8.74 74.49 -20.43
C GLY A 152 8.79 72.98 -20.17
N LEU A 153 7.92 72.17 -20.79
CA LEU A 153 8.01 70.71 -20.79
C LEU A 153 9.05 70.22 -21.82
N ASN A 154 9.85 69.23 -21.45
CA ASN A 154 10.83 68.58 -22.33
C ASN A 154 10.31 67.23 -22.86
N GLU A 155 11.02 66.62 -23.81
CA GLU A 155 10.61 65.34 -24.43
C GLU A 155 10.44 64.19 -23.42
N ASN A 156 11.22 64.18 -22.33
CA ASN A 156 11.09 63.17 -21.27
C ASN A 156 9.84 63.39 -20.41
N ASP A 157 9.47 64.64 -20.13
CA ASP A 157 8.26 64.96 -19.39
C ASP A 157 7.00 64.49 -20.15
N GLU A 158 7.03 64.60 -21.48
CA GLU A 158 5.93 64.15 -22.34
C GLU A 158 5.69 62.64 -22.23
N LEU A 159 6.75 61.84 -22.09
CA LEU A 159 6.67 60.39 -21.93
C LEU A 159 5.95 59.99 -20.62
N TRP A 160 6.16 60.75 -19.54
CA TRP A 160 5.52 60.49 -18.24
C TRP A 160 4.09 61.04 -18.17
N LEU A 161 3.82 62.18 -18.81
CA LEU A 161 2.49 62.77 -18.85
C LEU A 161 1.49 61.99 -19.71
N ASP A 162 1.95 61.22 -20.72
CA ASP A 162 1.08 60.37 -21.54
C ASP A 162 0.71 59.04 -20.85
N LYS A 163 1.44 58.67 -19.77
CA LYS A 163 1.15 57.48 -18.96
C LYS A 163 0.05 57.77 -17.93
N THR A 164 -1.11 57.16 -18.14
CA THR A 164 -2.23 57.22 -17.18
C THR A 164 -2.02 56.33 -15.95
N LYS A 165 -1.17 55.30 -16.07
CA LYS A 165 -0.80 54.35 -15.01
C LYS A 165 0.71 54.16 -15.02
N ILE A 166 1.34 54.27 -13.85
CA ILE A 166 2.78 54.02 -13.68
C ILE A 166 2.94 52.77 -12.81
N GLN A 167 3.69 51.79 -13.32
CA GLN A 167 3.72 50.44 -12.76
C GLN A 167 5.13 49.84 -12.74
N GLY A 168 5.34 48.86 -11.86
CA GLY A 168 6.60 48.14 -11.76
C GLY A 168 7.79 49.05 -11.45
N LYS A 169 8.93 48.79 -12.11
CA LYS A 169 10.21 49.51 -11.86
C LYS A 169 10.13 51.02 -12.13
N GLU A 170 9.20 51.44 -12.98
CA GLU A 170 8.98 52.85 -13.34
C GLU A 170 8.52 53.68 -12.14
N ILE A 171 7.86 53.06 -11.14
CA ILE A 171 7.41 53.75 -9.92
C ILE A 171 8.61 54.33 -9.15
N LEU A 172 9.70 53.57 -9.04
CA LEU A 172 10.89 54.01 -8.31
C LEU A 172 11.49 55.25 -8.98
N GLU A 173 11.70 55.19 -10.31
CA GLU A 173 12.23 56.31 -11.09
C GLU A 173 11.31 57.54 -11.04
N PHE A 174 10.00 57.33 -11.16
CA PHE A 174 9.01 58.39 -11.16
C PHE A 174 8.98 59.18 -9.84
N VAL A 175 8.86 58.47 -8.71
CA VAL A 175 8.73 59.12 -7.39
C VAL A 175 10.05 59.74 -6.94
N SER A 176 11.19 59.08 -7.21
CA SER A 176 12.49 59.56 -6.73
C SER A 176 13.14 60.65 -7.60
N HIS A 177 12.91 60.64 -8.91
CA HIS A 177 13.58 61.57 -9.84
C HIS A 177 12.59 62.49 -10.55
N VAL A 178 11.57 61.95 -11.22
CA VAL A 178 10.68 62.72 -12.10
C VAL A 178 9.83 63.73 -11.34
N ILE A 179 9.11 63.29 -10.30
CA ILE A 179 8.29 64.18 -9.46
C ILE A 179 9.16 65.25 -8.79
N SER A 180 10.30 64.85 -8.23
CA SER A 180 11.23 65.77 -7.57
C SER A 180 11.80 66.83 -8.52
N GLU A 181 12.03 66.49 -9.78
CA GLU A 181 12.46 67.45 -10.81
C GLU A 181 11.32 68.40 -11.20
N TRP A 182 10.11 67.87 -11.38
CA TRP A 182 8.93 68.65 -11.74
C TRP A 182 8.55 69.67 -10.66
N GLU A 183 8.62 69.29 -9.39
CA GLU A 183 8.40 70.20 -8.26
C GLU A 183 9.46 71.31 -8.21
N LYS A 184 10.75 70.99 -8.43
CA LYS A 184 11.84 71.99 -8.50
C LYS A 184 11.67 72.97 -9.65
N ARG A 185 11.10 72.52 -10.77
CA ARG A 185 10.79 73.35 -11.95
C ARG A 185 9.49 74.14 -11.81
N GLY A 186 8.73 73.95 -10.72
CA GLY A 186 7.49 74.66 -10.44
C GLY A 186 6.31 74.23 -11.31
N LEU A 187 6.32 72.99 -11.81
CA LEU A 187 5.17 72.44 -12.56
C LEU A 187 3.98 72.19 -11.60
N PRO A 188 2.73 72.35 -12.06
CA PRO A 188 1.53 72.16 -11.23
C PRO A 188 1.23 70.68 -11.00
N VAL A 189 2.10 70.00 -10.25
CA VAL A 189 2.04 68.57 -9.96
C VAL A 189 1.98 68.34 -8.45
N LYS A 190 1.27 67.29 -8.05
CA LYS A 190 1.20 66.87 -6.65
C LYS A 190 1.24 65.35 -6.58
N CYS A 191 2.25 64.81 -5.89
CA CYS A 191 2.34 63.38 -5.64
C CYS A 191 2.00 63.10 -4.17
N GLU A 192 1.02 62.22 -3.93
CA GLU A 192 0.66 61.78 -2.59
C GLU A 192 1.68 60.80 -2.00
N ILE A 193 2.64 60.32 -2.80
CA ILE A 193 3.65 59.33 -2.40
C ILE A 193 4.99 60.03 -2.21
N SER A 194 5.63 59.82 -1.06
CA SER A 194 6.98 60.29 -0.75
C SER A 194 7.97 59.13 -0.64
N THR A 195 9.27 59.40 -0.85
CA THR A 195 10.34 58.43 -0.65
C THR A 195 10.78 58.41 0.82
N GLY A 196 10.78 57.22 1.43
CA GLY A 196 11.35 56.99 2.76
C GLY A 196 12.84 56.70 2.68
N THR A 197 13.64 57.27 3.59
CA THR A 197 15.08 57.00 3.69
C THR A 197 15.41 55.75 4.51
N GLU A 198 14.50 55.31 5.37
CA GLU A 198 14.63 54.11 6.21
C GLU A 198 13.77 52.96 5.67
N PRO A 199 14.17 51.70 5.92
CA PRO A 199 13.36 50.54 5.55
C PRO A 199 12.09 50.43 6.41
N ALA A 200 11.09 49.74 5.87
CA ALA A 200 9.78 49.53 6.50
C ALA A 200 9.88 48.89 7.90
N PHE A 201 10.85 47.99 8.11
CA PHE A 201 11.11 47.33 9.38
C PHE A 201 12.57 46.91 9.52
N ILE A 202 12.99 46.66 10.76
CA ILE A 202 14.26 46.00 11.10
C ILE A 202 13.96 44.81 12.01
N ILE A 203 14.59 43.65 11.76
CA ILE A 203 14.54 42.49 12.65
C ILE A 203 15.88 42.39 13.41
N ARG A 204 15.82 42.29 14.73
CA ARG A 204 16.97 42.03 15.60
C ARG A 204 16.91 40.61 16.14
N ILE A 205 18.01 39.88 16.02
CA ILE A 205 18.20 38.56 16.65
C ILE A 205 18.96 38.79 17.94
N ASN A 206 18.27 38.62 19.08
CA ASN A 206 18.78 38.96 20.40
C ASN A 206 19.43 37.74 21.07
N GLU A 207 18.78 36.58 20.99
CA GLU A 207 19.22 35.35 21.65
C GLU A 207 19.12 34.16 20.69
N VAL A 208 20.11 33.28 20.70
CA VAL A 208 20.14 32.04 19.94
C VAL A 208 20.35 30.88 20.91
N GLY A 209 19.28 30.16 21.23
CA GLY A 209 19.31 28.96 22.07
C GLY A 209 19.36 27.68 21.24
N GLU A 210 19.39 26.51 21.89
CA GLU A 210 19.50 25.22 21.21
C GLU A 210 18.23 24.85 20.40
N ASN A 211 17.04 25.21 20.91
CA ASN A 211 15.74 24.89 20.31
C ASN A 211 14.83 26.11 20.10
N SER A 212 15.35 27.32 20.37
CA SER A 212 14.59 28.57 20.31
C SER A 212 15.47 29.75 19.92
N ILE A 213 14.94 30.69 19.15
CA ILE A 213 15.60 31.98 18.90
C ILE A 213 14.71 33.13 19.32
N GLY A 214 15.29 34.10 20.03
CA GLY A 214 14.63 35.32 20.47
C GLY A 214 14.87 36.44 19.45
N CYS A 215 13.80 36.93 18.85
CA CYS A 215 13.83 37.99 17.86
C CYS A 215 12.99 39.19 18.31
N GLU A 216 13.29 40.36 17.77
CA GLU A 216 12.51 41.58 17.91
C GLU A 216 12.30 42.18 16.53
N ILE A 217 11.05 42.50 16.18
CA ILE A 217 10.75 43.26 14.97
C ILE A 217 10.39 44.69 15.34
N LEU A 218 11.00 45.65 14.64
CA LEU A 218 10.80 47.08 14.82
C LEU A 218 10.23 47.66 13.53
N TRP A 219 8.93 47.94 13.53
CA TRP A 219 8.23 48.59 12.42
C TRP A 219 8.47 50.10 12.42
N ARG A 220 8.72 50.65 11.24
CA ARG A 220 8.81 52.10 10.97
C ARG A 220 7.59 52.64 10.22
N VAL A 221 6.85 51.75 9.57
CA VAL A 221 5.59 52.01 8.89
C VAL A 221 4.50 51.09 9.44
N LYS A 222 3.22 51.40 9.17
CA LYS A 222 2.13 50.48 9.54
C LYS A 222 2.22 49.21 8.69
N ALA A 223 2.37 48.07 9.35
CA ALA A 223 2.54 46.78 8.68
C ALA A 223 1.28 46.32 7.91
N GLU A 224 0.10 46.68 8.43
CA GLU A 224 -1.21 46.29 7.90
C GLU A 224 -1.54 46.96 6.56
N SER A 225 -0.95 48.12 6.28
CA SER A 225 -1.14 48.89 5.05
C SER A 225 -0.06 48.66 4.00
N ILE A 226 0.76 47.60 4.14
CA ILE A 226 1.84 47.28 3.20
C ILE A 226 1.29 46.65 1.92
N SER A 227 1.51 47.35 0.82
CA SER A 227 1.24 46.91 -0.55
C SER A 227 2.56 46.65 -1.30
N GLU A 228 2.64 45.51 -1.99
CA GLU A 228 3.84 45.10 -2.75
C GLU A 228 3.77 45.62 -4.17
N ILE A 229 4.87 46.17 -4.68
CA ILE A 229 4.92 46.62 -6.07
C ILE A 229 5.20 45.42 -6.98
N PRO A 230 4.29 45.08 -7.93
CA PRO A 230 4.51 43.98 -8.85
C PRO A 230 5.81 44.15 -9.65
N SER A 231 6.62 43.09 -9.76
CA SER A 231 7.89 43.10 -10.51
C SER A 231 9.02 43.96 -9.93
N VAL A 232 8.88 44.46 -8.69
CA VAL A 232 9.92 45.19 -7.96
C VAL A 232 10.13 44.56 -6.58
N GLU A 233 11.10 43.65 -6.49
CA GLU A 233 11.42 43.01 -5.21
C GLU A 233 12.16 43.98 -4.27
N GLY A 234 11.77 43.97 -3.00
CA GLY A 234 12.45 44.71 -1.93
C GLY A 234 11.96 46.14 -1.68
N TYR A 235 10.91 46.58 -2.37
CA TYR A 235 10.25 47.87 -2.14
C TYR A 235 8.75 47.68 -1.91
N VAL A 236 8.21 48.44 -0.96
CA VAL A 236 6.80 48.43 -0.60
C VAL A 236 6.28 49.85 -0.43
N ILE A 237 4.97 50.00 -0.59
CA ILE A 237 4.26 51.23 -0.27
C ILE A 237 3.40 50.96 0.96
N SER A 238 3.52 51.82 1.97
CA SER A 238 2.63 51.80 3.13
C SER A 238 2.08 53.21 3.35
N GLU A 239 0.76 53.31 3.33
CA GLU A 239 0.00 54.57 3.33
C GLU A 239 0.42 55.48 2.15
N HIS A 240 1.45 56.30 2.36
CA HIS A 240 1.93 57.31 1.42
C HIS A 240 3.46 57.30 1.27
N ILE A 241 4.13 56.27 1.81
CA ILE A 241 5.60 56.21 1.84
C ILE A 241 6.07 55.00 1.05
N LEU A 242 6.88 55.26 0.03
CA LEU A 242 7.65 54.26 -0.72
C LEU A 242 8.97 54.02 0.01
N CYS A 243 9.18 52.81 0.52
CA CYS A 243 10.39 52.45 1.26
C CYS A 243 10.85 51.03 0.94
N GLU A 244 12.09 50.73 1.29
CA GLU A 244 12.61 49.36 1.19
C GLU A 244 11.91 48.44 2.19
N GLY A 245 11.43 47.29 1.75
CA GLY A 245 10.73 46.34 2.62
C GLY A 245 10.11 45.18 1.86
N LEU A 246 9.36 44.35 2.59
CA LEU A 246 8.63 43.21 2.05
C LEU A 246 7.33 43.01 2.84
N ASN A 247 6.30 42.47 2.19
CA ASN A 247 5.07 42.11 2.89
C ASN A 247 5.27 40.81 3.69
N VAL A 248 5.40 40.96 5.01
CA VAL A 248 5.65 39.82 5.91
C VAL A 248 4.43 38.90 6.08
N ALA A 249 3.22 39.35 5.75
CA ALA A 249 2.00 38.55 5.90
C ALA A 249 1.95 37.36 4.92
N LYS A 250 2.69 37.45 3.81
CA LYS A 250 2.79 36.38 2.79
C LYS A 250 3.94 35.39 3.06
N LEU A 251 4.67 35.53 4.16
CA LEU A 251 5.81 34.67 4.48
C LEU A 251 5.36 33.35 5.12
N PRO A 252 6.17 32.27 4.96
CA PRO A 252 5.83 30.96 5.49
C PRO A 252 5.80 30.88 7.02
N VAL A 253 6.41 31.84 7.72
CA VAL A 253 6.37 31.98 9.18
C VAL A 253 5.63 33.27 9.52
N LYS A 254 4.65 33.19 10.43
CA LYS A 254 3.85 34.34 10.86
C LYS A 254 4.68 35.29 11.73
N LEU A 255 5.22 36.33 11.13
CA LEU A 255 5.91 37.40 11.84
C LEU A 255 4.90 38.39 12.47
N PRO A 256 5.24 39.03 13.60
CA PRO A 256 4.40 40.07 14.19
C PRO A 256 4.17 41.28 13.26
N LEU A 257 2.91 41.73 13.16
CA LEU A 257 2.52 42.97 12.45
C LEU A 257 2.69 44.23 13.31
N GLN A 258 3.09 44.08 14.57
CA GLN A 258 3.37 45.18 15.50
C GLN A 258 4.78 45.02 16.05
N SER A 259 5.39 46.14 16.46
CA SER A 259 6.73 46.12 17.04
C SER A 259 6.73 45.39 18.38
N LYS A 260 7.29 44.19 18.41
CA LYS A 260 7.37 43.36 19.61
C LYS A 260 8.46 42.30 19.49
N SER A 261 8.87 41.78 20.64
CA SER A 261 9.67 40.56 20.73
C SER A 261 8.82 39.33 20.41
N PHE A 262 9.43 38.34 19.76
CA PHE A 262 8.82 37.05 19.44
C PHE A 262 9.89 35.96 19.44
N SER A 263 9.48 34.72 19.70
CA SER A 263 10.37 33.55 19.68
C SER A 263 10.00 32.63 18.53
N LEU A 264 11.00 32.13 17.81
CA LEU A 264 10.81 31.01 16.88
C LEU A 264 11.26 29.72 17.56
N LEU A 265 10.48 28.66 17.39
CA LEU A 265 10.67 27.37 18.04
C LEU A 265 10.73 26.26 17.00
N GLY A 266 11.51 25.21 17.27
CA GLY A 266 11.53 24.03 16.40
C GLY A 266 11.95 24.34 14.97
N ASP A 267 11.27 23.74 13.99
CA ASP A 267 11.63 23.82 12.58
C ASP A 267 11.32 25.17 11.93
N ASP A 268 10.51 26.04 12.56
CA ASP A 268 10.33 27.44 12.15
C ASP A 268 11.67 28.20 12.10
N ILE A 269 12.65 27.80 12.93
CA ILE A 269 14.01 28.37 12.91
C ILE A 269 14.68 28.06 11.57
N ALA A 270 14.58 26.82 11.09
CA ALA A 270 15.15 26.40 9.81
C ALA A 270 14.41 27.03 8.63
N VAL A 271 13.07 27.12 8.71
CA VAL A 271 12.24 27.80 7.70
C VAL A 271 12.62 29.28 7.62
N PHE A 272 12.76 29.95 8.76
CA PHE A 272 13.19 31.33 8.85
C PHE A 272 14.58 31.52 8.22
N GLN A 273 15.55 30.69 8.58
CA GLN A 273 16.91 30.79 8.07
C GLN A 273 17.02 30.47 6.56
N LYS A 274 16.25 29.51 6.02
CA LYS A 274 16.33 29.14 4.58
C LYS A 274 15.52 30.05 3.67
N HIS A 275 14.29 30.39 4.06
CA HIS A 275 13.31 30.99 3.17
C HIS A 275 13.05 32.48 3.45
N ILE A 276 13.31 32.94 4.67
CA ILE A 276 13.00 34.32 5.10
C ILE A 276 14.28 35.16 5.18
N LEU A 277 15.26 34.72 5.97
CA LEU A 277 16.49 35.45 6.25
C LEU A 277 17.24 35.91 4.98
N PRO A 278 17.36 35.13 3.88
CA PRO A 278 18.01 35.61 2.66
C PRO A 278 17.29 36.79 2.00
N ARG A 279 15.95 36.86 2.12
CA ARG A 279 15.12 37.93 1.54
C ARG A 279 15.20 39.21 2.38
N ILE A 280 15.34 39.09 3.71
CA ILE A 280 15.37 40.21 4.65
C ILE A 280 16.76 40.51 5.22
N ARG A 281 17.82 39.91 4.68
CA ARG A 281 19.17 39.97 5.26
C ARG A 281 19.66 41.41 5.44
N LYS A 282 19.31 42.29 4.49
CA LYS A 282 19.63 43.73 4.49
C LYS A 282 19.04 44.48 5.69
N TRP A 283 17.93 43.98 6.23
CA TRP A 283 17.18 44.59 7.33
C TRP A 283 17.25 43.75 8.63
N THR A 284 18.19 42.81 8.70
CA THR A 284 18.37 41.93 9.87
C THR A 284 19.68 42.23 10.59
N GLN A 285 19.61 42.51 11.89
CA GLN A 285 20.73 42.85 12.76
C GLN A 285 20.82 41.87 13.96
N GLY A 286 21.93 41.91 14.71
CA GLY A 286 22.14 41.07 15.89
C GLY A 286 22.90 39.77 15.58
N ASN A 287 22.62 38.71 16.33
CA ASN A 287 23.41 37.46 16.39
C ASN A 287 23.17 36.52 15.19
N VAL A 288 23.26 37.03 13.96
CA VAL A 288 22.97 36.27 12.73
C VAL A 288 24.04 35.22 12.42
N GLU A 289 25.30 35.48 12.75
CA GLU A 289 26.39 34.52 12.56
C GLU A 289 26.27 33.34 13.54
N GLU A 290 25.86 33.62 14.78
CA GLU A 290 25.59 32.60 15.79
C GLU A 290 24.40 31.71 15.40
N LEU A 291 23.32 32.31 14.87
CA LEU A 291 22.20 31.58 14.26
C LEU A 291 22.69 30.63 13.16
N ALA A 292 23.49 31.14 12.21
CA ALA A 292 23.99 30.34 11.09
C ALA A 292 24.90 29.17 11.55
N LYS A 293 25.65 29.37 12.65
CA LYS A 293 26.53 28.36 13.24
C LYS A 293 25.76 27.30 14.03
N MET A 294 24.81 27.69 14.89
CA MET A 294 24.04 26.79 15.76
C MET A 294 22.94 26.04 15.00
N HIS A 295 22.24 26.71 14.08
CA HIS A 295 21.11 26.17 13.33
C HIS A 295 21.45 25.96 11.84
N ARG A 296 22.65 25.45 11.54
CA ARG A 296 23.05 25.11 10.17
C ARG A 296 22.02 24.22 9.47
N ILE A 297 21.72 24.52 8.21
CA ILE A 297 20.83 23.71 7.37
C ILE A 297 21.69 22.80 6.50
N LEU A 298 21.40 21.50 6.54
CA LEU A 298 22.16 20.47 5.85
C LEU A 298 21.60 20.28 4.43
N GLU A 299 22.41 20.62 3.44
CA GLU A 299 22.06 20.48 2.02
C GLU A 299 22.64 19.22 1.36
N SER A 300 23.57 18.56 2.04
CA SER A 300 24.17 17.29 1.64
C SER A 300 23.12 16.22 1.33
N ALA A 301 23.43 15.37 0.36
CA ALA A 301 22.63 14.19 0.10
C ALA A 301 22.72 13.27 1.34
N GLY A 302 21.55 12.90 1.87
CA GLY A 302 21.45 11.90 2.92
C GLY A 302 21.32 10.53 2.29
N GLU A 303 21.65 9.49 3.05
CA GLU A 303 21.56 8.10 2.62
C GLU A 303 20.87 7.26 3.70
N LEU A 304 20.05 6.30 3.30
CA LEU A 304 19.56 5.23 4.15
C LEU A 304 20.46 4.01 4.00
N VAL A 305 21.05 3.60 5.11
CA VAL A 305 22.03 2.52 5.16
C VAL A 305 21.54 1.48 6.15
N LEU A 306 21.62 0.22 5.77
CA LEU A 306 21.49 -0.88 6.71
C LEU A 306 22.88 -1.17 7.29
N LEU A 307 23.11 -0.79 8.54
CA LEU A 307 24.33 -1.16 9.26
C LEU A 307 24.12 -2.52 9.91
N VAL A 308 24.94 -3.50 9.58
CA VAL A 308 24.92 -4.78 10.29
C VAL A 308 25.87 -4.70 11.47
N GLU A 309 25.31 -4.71 12.67
CA GLU A 309 26.07 -4.74 13.90
C GLU A 309 26.14 -6.17 14.44
N ARG A 310 27.33 -6.55 14.91
CA ARG A 310 27.52 -7.79 15.63
C ARG A 310 27.32 -7.52 17.11
N LYS A 311 26.31 -8.13 17.70
CA LYS A 311 26.15 -8.23 19.16
C LYS A 311 26.75 -9.54 19.63
N GLU A 312 27.17 -9.59 20.88
CA GLU A 312 27.76 -10.77 21.47
C GLU A 312 27.21 -10.97 22.87
N LEU A 313 26.82 -12.20 23.19
CA LEU A 313 26.34 -12.57 24.52
C LEU A 313 26.98 -13.89 24.92
N ASN A 314 27.75 -13.87 26.01
CA ASN A 314 28.53 -15.02 26.51
C ASN A 314 29.40 -15.69 25.43
N SER A 315 30.21 -14.91 24.71
CA SER A 315 31.08 -15.36 23.61
C SER A 315 30.38 -15.85 22.34
N VAL A 316 29.05 -15.88 22.29
CA VAL A 316 28.29 -16.21 21.07
C VAL A 316 27.75 -14.94 20.42
N GLY A 317 28.06 -14.74 19.14
CA GLY A 317 27.62 -13.59 18.37
C GLY A 317 26.22 -13.73 17.79
N THR A 318 25.60 -12.58 17.53
CA THR A 318 24.36 -12.44 16.76
C THR A 318 24.48 -11.21 15.88
N ALA A 319 24.04 -11.30 14.62
CA ALA A 319 24.04 -10.16 13.72
C ALA A 319 22.66 -9.50 13.66
N GLU A 320 22.65 -8.17 13.73
CA GLU A 320 21.45 -7.34 13.67
C GLU A 320 21.61 -6.27 12.60
N ALA A 321 20.60 -6.06 11.73
CA ALA A 321 20.61 -4.92 10.81
C ALA A 321 19.86 -3.75 11.45
N VAL A 322 20.57 -2.65 11.58
CA VAL A 322 20.06 -1.39 12.13
C VAL A 322 19.89 -0.41 10.97
N PRO A 323 18.64 -0.03 10.65
CA PRO A 323 18.36 1.07 9.75
C PRO A 323 18.95 2.39 10.26
N LEU A 324 19.88 2.95 9.51
CA LEU A 324 20.49 4.24 9.78
C LEU A 324 20.19 5.23 8.66
N PHE A 325 19.99 6.48 9.07
CA PHE A 325 20.13 7.63 8.20
C PHE A 325 21.52 8.22 8.41
N VAL A 326 22.24 8.41 7.31
CA VAL A 326 23.61 8.93 7.28
C VAL A 326 23.63 10.23 6.51
N CYS A 327 24.16 11.28 7.13
CA CYS A 327 24.32 12.59 6.51
C CYS A 327 25.60 13.26 7.03
N GLU A 328 26.50 13.64 6.10
CA GLU A 328 27.86 14.09 6.44
C GLU A 328 28.60 13.09 7.35
N LYS A 329 28.86 13.44 8.62
CA LYS A 329 29.50 12.58 9.63
C LYS A 329 28.51 12.00 10.64
N GLU A 330 27.24 12.36 10.53
CA GLU A 330 26.22 11.98 11.50
C GLU A 330 25.54 10.67 11.08
N ARG A 331 25.32 9.79 12.06
CA ARG A 331 24.64 8.50 11.90
C ARG A 331 23.57 8.41 12.96
N VAL A 332 22.31 8.37 12.55
CA VAL A 332 21.14 8.33 13.44
C VAL A 332 20.24 7.18 13.03
N LYS A 333 19.57 6.52 13.98
CA LYS A 333 18.61 5.48 13.64
C LYS A 333 17.47 6.05 12.81
N ALA A 334 17.19 5.42 11.67
CA ALA A 334 16.14 5.86 10.77
C ALA A 334 14.77 5.87 11.46
N GLU A 335 14.54 4.94 12.41
CA GLU A 335 13.32 4.88 13.20
C GLU A 335 13.10 6.12 14.08
N GLU A 336 14.16 6.64 14.70
CA GLU A 336 14.10 7.83 15.55
C GLU A 336 13.77 9.09 14.72
N ILE A 337 14.29 9.18 13.50
CA ILE A 337 13.96 10.26 12.57
C ILE A 337 12.53 10.10 12.06
N SER A 338 12.15 8.90 11.65
CA SER A 338 10.81 8.57 11.15
C SER A 338 9.72 8.96 12.15
N ARG A 339 9.90 8.66 13.44
CA ARG A 339 8.95 9.04 14.50
C ARG A 339 8.84 10.56 14.72
N LYS A 340 9.84 11.35 14.31
CA LYS A 340 9.82 12.82 14.37
C LYS A 340 9.17 13.48 13.14
N ILE A 341 8.86 12.72 12.08
CA ILE A 341 8.19 13.26 10.88
C ILE A 341 6.70 13.45 11.18
N LEU A 342 6.29 14.70 11.36
CA LEU A 342 4.89 15.13 11.40
C LEU A 342 4.51 15.88 10.10
N PRO A 343 3.22 16.05 9.78
CA PRO A 343 2.82 16.61 8.48
C PRO A 343 3.25 18.05 8.25
N GLU A 344 3.17 18.88 9.29
CA GLU A 344 3.54 20.29 9.24
C GLU A 344 5.06 20.49 9.33
N THR A 345 5.80 19.46 9.75
CA THR A 345 7.25 19.54 9.94
C THR A 345 7.97 19.57 8.60
N LYS A 346 8.67 20.67 8.33
CA LYS A 346 9.47 20.86 7.11
C LYS A 346 10.92 20.45 7.31
N TYR A 347 11.42 20.57 8.54
CA TYR A 347 12.80 20.21 8.89
C TYR A 347 12.86 19.40 10.18
N ILE A 348 13.78 18.44 10.24
CA ILE A 348 14.09 17.69 11.47
C ILE A 348 15.45 18.13 12.00
N ARG A 349 15.53 18.29 13.32
CA ARG A 349 16.78 18.59 14.02
C ARG A 349 17.62 17.32 14.16
N LEU A 350 18.82 17.37 13.59
CA LEU A 350 19.94 16.46 13.84
C LEU A 350 20.98 17.18 14.73
N ASN A 351 21.97 16.46 15.26
CA ASN A 351 23.03 17.04 16.09
C ASN A 351 23.87 18.06 15.31
N THR A 352 24.07 17.83 14.01
CA THR A 352 24.90 18.69 13.14
C THR A 352 24.13 19.82 12.47
N GLY A 353 22.79 19.81 12.50
CA GLY A 353 21.99 20.78 11.76
C GLY A 353 20.53 20.38 11.55
N TRP A 354 19.84 21.15 10.71
CA TRP A 354 18.47 20.88 10.26
C TRP A 354 18.47 20.16 8.92
N TYR A 355 17.73 19.06 8.81
CA TYR A 355 17.60 18.30 7.56
C TYR A 355 16.19 18.39 6.98
N PRO A 356 16.00 18.65 5.67
CA PRO A 356 14.68 18.77 5.07
C PRO A 356 13.91 17.44 5.09
N VAL A 357 12.67 17.45 5.60
CA VAL A 357 11.79 16.27 5.61
C VAL A 357 11.46 15.79 4.20
N GLU A 358 11.32 16.72 3.24
CA GLU A 358 11.06 16.37 1.84
C GLU A 358 12.16 15.48 1.25
N LYS A 359 13.43 15.73 1.61
CA LYS A 359 14.54 14.87 1.20
C LYS A 359 14.49 13.50 1.86
N LEU A 360 14.05 13.40 3.12
CA LEU A 360 13.86 12.11 3.80
C LEU A 360 12.78 11.27 3.14
N LYS A 361 11.66 11.90 2.75
CA LYS A 361 10.58 11.24 2.01
C LYS A 361 11.06 10.74 0.65
N GLN A 362 11.85 11.55 -0.08
CA GLN A 362 12.46 11.15 -1.36
C GLN A 362 13.42 9.97 -1.21
N LEU A 363 14.10 9.86 -0.06
CA LEU A 363 14.93 8.72 0.28
C LEU A 363 14.12 7.48 0.68
N GLY A 364 12.79 7.56 0.82
CA GLY A 364 11.93 6.44 1.19
C GLY A 364 11.65 6.30 2.69
N LEU A 365 12.05 7.27 3.52
CA LEU A 365 11.73 7.29 4.94
C LEU A 365 10.35 7.91 5.17
N GLY A 366 9.43 7.13 5.74
CA GLY A 366 8.08 7.57 6.10
C GLY A 366 7.99 7.98 7.58
N PRO A 367 6.82 8.41 8.06
CA PRO A 367 6.57 8.69 9.48
C PRO A 367 6.32 7.42 10.31
N MET A 368 6.15 7.56 11.64
CA MET A 368 5.71 6.49 12.56
C MET A 368 6.63 5.26 12.68
N GLY A 369 7.95 5.44 12.50
CA GLY A 369 8.91 4.33 12.54
C GLY A 369 8.84 3.41 11.32
N ARG A 370 8.36 3.93 10.18
CA ARG A 370 8.11 3.16 8.95
C ARG A 370 8.77 3.79 7.73
N LEU A 371 8.91 2.99 6.68
CA LEU A 371 9.26 3.45 5.33
C LEU A 371 8.02 4.02 4.63
N MET A 372 8.23 4.67 3.47
CA MET A 372 7.17 5.27 2.66
C MET A 372 6.18 4.25 2.07
N ASP A 373 6.52 2.95 2.06
CA ASP A 373 5.63 1.86 1.69
C ASP A 373 4.88 1.25 2.90
N GLY A 374 5.06 1.83 4.10
CA GLY A 374 4.44 1.36 5.34
C GLY A 374 5.20 0.22 6.04
N THR A 375 6.30 -0.28 5.47
CA THR A 375 7.14 -1.32 6.10
C THR A 375 7.73 -0.82 7.41
N SER A 376 7.64 -1.64 8.47
CA SER A 376 8.21 -1.28 9.77
C SER A 376 9.73 -1.33 9.74
N LEU A 377 10.39 -0.29 10.27
CA LEU A 377 11.84 -0.26 10.42
C LEU A 377 12.34 -1.28 11.46
N SER A 378 11.46 -1.77 12.33
CA SER A 378 11.76 -2.84 13.30
C SER A 378 11.90 -4.22 12.65
N ASN A 379 11.52 -4.40 11.38
CA ASN A 379 11.57 -5.70 10.70
C ASN A 379 13.01 -6.18 10.38
N TYR A 380 14.00 -5.29 10.47
CA TYR A 380 15.39 -5.56 10.07
C TYR A 380 16.28 -6.06 11.22
N ILE A 381 15.74 -6.24 12.43
CA ILE A 381 16.55 -6.35 13.65
C ILE A 381 17.41 -7.62 13.73
N LYS A 382 17.00 -8.81 13.25
CA LYS A 382 17.81 -10.03 13.40
C LYS A 382 18.08 -10.74 12.07
N LEU A 383 19.34 -11.08 11.80
CA LEU A 383 19.77 -11.77 10.59
C LEU A 383 19.74 -13.30 10.74
N THR A 384 19.42 -13.99 9.66
CA THR A 384 19.59 -15.44 9.53
C THR A 384 21.02 -15.79 9.10
N THR A 385 21.42 -17.05 9.25
CA THR A 385 22.74 -17.55 8.79
C THR A 385 22.97 -17.27 7.31
N THR A 386 21.96 -17.50 6.47
CA THR A 386 22.02 -17.23 5.03
C THR A 386 22.27 -15.76 4.73
N GLU A 387 21.59 -14.88 5.46
CA GLU A 387 21.74 -13.42 5.31
C GLU A 387 23.13 -12.95 5.72
N ILE A 388 23.73 -13.55 6.74
CA ILE A 388 25.11 -13.26 7.14
C ILE A 388 26.08 -13.69 6.04
N LEU A 389 25.95 -14.92 5.53
CA LEU A 389 26.86 -15.49 4.53
C LEU A 389 26.74 -14.80 3.17
N ARG A 390 25.51 -14.51 2.71
CA ARG A 390 25.23 -13.74 1.49
C ARG A 390 25.38 -12.24 1.68
N ARG A 391 25.58 -11.75 2.91
CA ARG A 391 25.61 -10.33 3.25
C ARG A 391 24.38 -9.57 2.75
N GLY A 392 23.21 -10.21 2.89
CA GLY A 392 21.91 -9.67 2.49
C GLY A 392 20.94 -10.72 1.96
N SER A 393 19.69 -10.31 1.74
CA SER A 393 18.60 -11.11 1.17
C SER A 393 17.55 -10.19 0.52
N GLU A 394 16.57 -10.78 -0.15
CA GLU A 394 15.42 -10.05 -0.72
C GLU A 394 14.60 -9.30 0.35
N ARG A 395 14.67 -9.73 1.62
CA ARG A 395 14.05 -9.01 2.75
C ARG A 395 14.64 -7.60 2.93
N PHE A 396 15.88 -7.41 2.51
CA PHE A 396 16.55 -6.12 2.53
C PHE A 396 16.28 -5.28 1.28
N ASP A 397 15.46 -5.75 0.34
CA ASP A 397 15.02 -4.89 -0.76
C ASP A 397 14.17 -3.75 -0.23
N GLY A 398 14.42 -2.54 -0.74
CA GLY A 398 13.80 -1.33 -0.23
C GLY A 398 14.56 -0.07 -0.67
N PRO A 399 14.40 1.03 0.07
CA PRO A 399 15.02 2.30 -0.26
C PRO A 399 16.51 2.40 0.12
N TRP A 400 17.13 1.31 0.58
CA TRP A 400 18.49 1.28 1.08
C TRP A 400 19.51 1.49 -0.06
N GLN A 401 20.43 2.43 0.12
CA GLN A 401 21.48 2.72 -0.86
C GLN A 401 22.66 1.75 -0.75
N ARG A 402 22.93 1.25 0.46
CA ARG A 402 23.91 0.18 0.70
C ARG A 402 23.65 -0.56 2.01
N ILE A 403 24.26 -1.73 2.11
CA ILE A 403 24.41 -2.48 3.36
C ILE A 403 25.87 -2.32 3.80
N GLU A 404 26.08 -1.80 5.00
CA GLU A 404 27.39 -1.77 5.65
C GLU A 404 27.54 -3.05 6.47
N PHE A 405 28.24 -4.02 5.88
CA PHE A 405 28.52 -5.30 6.51
C PHE A 405 29.95 -5.30 7.07
N PRO A 406 30.18 -5.75 8.31
CA PRO A 406 31.53 -5.98 8.81
C PRO A 406 32.29 -6.96 7.92
N GLU A 407 33.60 -6.83 7.84
CA GLU A 407 34.40 -7.71 6.99
C GLU A 407 34.29 -9.17 7.47
N ILE A 408 33.77 -10.04 6.60
CA ILE A 408 33.72 -11.49 6.83
C ILE A 408 34.83 -12.16 6.02
N LYS A 409 35.79 -12.76 6.72
CA LYS A 409 36.85 -13.57 6.14
C LYS A 409 36.78 -14.98 6.69
N LEU A 410 36.64 -15.96 5.80
CA LEU A 410 36.85 -17.35 6.15
C LEU A 410 38.35 -17.63 6.29
N PRO A 411 38.75 -18.54 7.19
CA PRO A 411 40.15 -18.95 7.30
C PRO A 411 40.62 -19.67 6.04
N ALA A 412 41.79 -19.26 5.55
CA ALA A 412 42.47 -19.80 4.38
C ALA A 412 43.99 -19.77 4.57
N ASP A 413 44.70 -20.57 3.76
CA ASP A 413 46.17 -20.54 3.61
C ASP A 413 46.96 -20.69 4.93
N ASP A 414 46.57 -21.66 5.76
CA ASP A 414 47.22 -21.99 7.04
C ASP A 414 47.25 -23.52 7.25
N THR A 415 47.84 -23.99 8.35
CA THR A 415 47.83 -25.40 8.76
C THR A 415 46.39 -25.87 9.06
N PRO A 416 46.04 -27.16 8.81
CA PRO A 416 44.71 -27.68 9.09
C PRO A 416 44.20 -27.41 10.52
N TYR A 417 45.08 -27.55 11.53
CA TYR A 417 44.75 -27.25 12.94
C TYR A 417 44.38 -25.76 13.16
N SER A 418 45.14 -24.84 12.56
CA SER A 418 44.86 -23.40 12.63
C SER A 418 43.58 -23.03 11.87
N ILE A 419 43.32 -23.65 10.71
CA ILE A 419 42.08 -23.46 9.95
C ILE A 419 40.87 -23.90 10.77
N ALA A 420 40.93 -25.07 11.41
CA ALA A 420 39.85 -25.58 12.27
C ALA A 420 39.58 -24.64 13.45
N LEU A 421 40.62 -24.17 14.16
CA LEU A 421 40.47 -23.21 15.27
C LEU A 421 39.83 -21.90 14.80
N LYS A 422 40.37 -21.30 13.74
CA LYS A 422 39.86 -20.03 13.19
C LYS A 422 38.45 -20.17 12.62
N HIS A 423 38.07 -21.37 12.18
CA HIS A 423 36.72 -21.64 11.68
C HIS A 423 35.72 -21.73 12.84
N LEU A 424 36.05 -22.43 13.93
CA LEU A 424 35.24 -22.41 15.15
C LEU A 424 35.06 -20.99 15.71
N ASP A 425 36.15 -20.22 15.76
CA ASP A 425 36.11 -18.80 16.11
C ASP A 425 35.13 -18.01 15.21
N PHE A 426 35.13 -18.28 13.91
CA PHE A 426 34.22 -17.63 12.95
C PHE A 426 32.75 -17.99 13.23
N LEU A 427 32.46 -19.28 13.43
CA LEU A 427 31.10 -19.76 13.72
C LEU A 427 30.56 -19.16 15.02
N GLU A 428 31.36 -19.15 16.09
CA GLU A 428 31.00 -18.56 17.38
C GLU A 428 30.80 -17.05 17.29
N GLN A 429 31.69 -16.35 16.59
CA GLN A 429 31.62 -14.89 16.42
C GLN A 429 30.37 -14.43 15.70
N TRP A 430 29.81 -15.23 14.80
CA TRP A 430 28.61 -14.89 14.03
C TRP A 430 27.36 -15.63 14.47
N GLY A 431 27.47 -16.57 15.42
CA GLY A 431 26.38 -17.45 15.83
C GLY A 431 25.92 -18.37 14.70
N ILE A 432 26.83 -18.74 13.79
CA ILE A 432 26.53 -19.61 12.66
C ILE A 432 26.66 -21.05 13.13
N PRO A 433 25.59 -21.87 13.04
CA PRO A 433 25.70 -23.28 13.35
C PRO A 433 26.55 -24.00 12.28
N GLY A 434 27.36 -24.95 12.71
CA GLY A 434 28.26 -25.64 11.80
C GLY A 434 29.39 -26.39 12.49
N GLY A 435 30.51 -26.59 11.82
CA GLY A 435 31.61 -27.36 12.38
C GLY A 435 32.78 -27.53 11.44
N PHE A 436 33.61 -28.53 11.72
CA PHE A 436 34.64 -28.96 10.78
C PHE A 436 34.70 -30.48 10.67
N ILE A 437 35.32 -30.97 9.60
CA ILE A 437 35.51 -32.41 9.32
C ILE A 437 36.87 -32.85 9.84
N GLY A 438 36.91 -33.90 10.65
CA GLY A 438 38.12 -34.48 11.22
C GLY A 438 37.81 -35.41 12.38
N THR A 439 38.75 -36.28 12.73
CA THR A 439 38.59 -37.16 13.90
C THR A 439 38.88 -36.38 15.18
N PHE A 440 38.16 -36.67 16.27
CA PHE A 440 38.44 -36.01 17.55
C PHE A 440 39.87 -36.27 18.04
N ALA A 441 40.41 -37.47 17.81
CA ALA A 441 41.77 -37.83 18.21
C ALA A 441 42.83 -36.91 17.57
N GLU A 442 42.61 -36.50 16.32
CA GLU A 442 43.50 -35.56 15.62
C GLU A 442 43.34 -34.13 16.15
N TYR A 443 42.11 -33.67 16.36
CA TYR A 443 41.82 -32.24 16.65
C TYR A 443 41.55 -31.94 18.13
N GLN A 444 41.83 -32.88 19.04
CA GLN A 444 41.57 -32.74 20.47
C GLN A 444 42.21 -31.47 21.08
N THR A 445 43.44 -31.17 20.69
CA THR A 445 44.17 -29.97 21.18
C THR A 445 43.52 -28.69 20.65
N THR A 446 43.11 -28.68 19.38
CA THR A 446 42.45 -27.53 18.73
C THR A 446 41.11 -27.19 19.39
N VAL A 447 40.27 -28.19 19.65
CA VAL A 447 38.98 -27.98 20.31
C VAL A 447 39.18 -27.50 21.75
N LEU A 448 40.17 -28.05 22.46
CA LEU A 448 40.52 -27.61 23.82
C LEU A 448 40.98 -26.15 23.86
N GLU A 449 41.85 -25.76 22.92
CA GLU A 449 42.31 -24.39 22.76
C GLU A 449 41.15 -23.43 22.49
N ASN A 450 40.20 -23.81 21.62
CA ASN A 450 38.99 -23.05 21.37
C ASN A 450 38.16 -22.85 22.65
N LEU A 451 37.84 -23.93 23.36
CA LEU A 451 37.04 -23.86 24.59
C LEU A 451 37.73 -23.03 25.68
N ALA A 452 39.05 -23.16 25.84
CA ALA A 452 39.82 -22.35 26.79
C ALA A 452 39.74 -20.86 26.44
N LYS A 453 39.81 -20.52 25.15
CA LYS A 453 39.67 -19.13 24.66
C LYS A 453 38.26 -18.59 24.92
N VAL A 454 37.21 -19.37 24.69
CA VAL A 454 35.82 -18.99 24.96
C VAL A 454 35.58 -18.73 26.44
N LEU A 455 36.09 -19.60 27.32
CA LEU A 455 36.00 -19.46 28.78
C LEU A 455 36.78 -18.26 29.30
N GLN A 456 37.97 -18.01 28.75
CA GLN A 456 38.79 -16.84 29.10
C GLN A 456 38.07 -15.54 28.74
N LYS A 457 37.40 -15.51 27.58
CA LYS A 457 36.64 -14.35 27.11
C LYS A 457 35.35 -14.13 27.91
N SER A 458 34.62 -15.20 28.23
CA SER A 458 33.39 -15.15 29.00
C SER A 458 33.33 -16.27 30.06
N PRO A 459 33.76 -16.01 31.30
CA PRO A 459 33.70 -17.01 32.39
C PRO A 459 32.29 -17.49 32.75
N LYS A 460 31.25 -16.76 32.30
CA LYS A 460 29.83 -17.08 32.53
C LYS A 460 29.22 -17.98 31.44
N VAL A 461 29.98 -18.33 30.41
CA VAL A 461 29.50 -19.16 29.30
C VAL A 461 29.09 -20.55 29.79
N ARG A 462 28.02 -21.10 29.21
CA ARG A 462 27.57 -22.47 29.46
C ARG A 462 27.74 -23.30 28.20
N ILE A 463 28.62 -24.29 28.26
CA ILE A 463 28.94 -25.15 27.12
C ILE A 463 28.58 -26.60 27.47
N LEU A 464 27.77 -27.23 26.62
CA LEU A 464 27.49 -28.65 26.69
C LEU A 464 28.18 -29.38 25.54
N ILE A 465 28.96 -30.41 25.86
CA ILE A 465 29.65 -31.27 24.91
C ILE A 465 28.99 -32.64 24.91
N VAL A 466 28.57 -33.11 23.75
CA VAL A 466 27.88 -34.40 23.59
C VAL A 466 28.74 -35.35 22.76
N GLY A 467 29.01 -36.54 23.28
CA GLY A 467 29.88 -37.51 22.61
C GLY A 467 29.83 -38.92 23.21
N LYS A 468 30.32 -39.91 22.46
CA LYS A 468 30.39 -41.31 22.94
C LYS A 468 31.32 -41.41 24.15
N LYS A 469 31.00 -42.31 25.08
CA LYS A 469 31.80 -42.56 26.29
C LYS A 469 33.28 -42.85 26.00
N VAL A 470 33.56 -43.62 24.95
CA VAL A 470 34.92 -43.95 24.49
C VAL A 470 35.75 -42.70 24.19
N LEU A 471 35.14 -41.65 23.64
CA LEU A 471 35.81 -40.38 23.35
C LEU A 471 36.19 -39.63 24.63
N PHE A 472 35.30 -39.63 25.62
CA PHE A 472 35.54 -38.99 26.92
C PHE A 472 36.57 -39.72 27.76
N ASP A 473 36.62 -41.06 27.68
CA ASP A 473 37.64 -41.87 28.36
C ASP A 473 39.03 -41.66 27.74
N GLY A 474 39.10 -41.37 26.44
CA GLY A 474 40.32 -40.98 25.73
C GLY A 474 40.74 -39.51 25.92
N MET A 475 40.04 -38.72 26.74
CA MET A 475 40.40 -37.30 26.95
C MET A 475 41.70 -37.13 27.77
N SER A 476 42.56 -36.20 27.35
CA SER A 476 43.81 -35.90 28.06
C SER A 476 43.56 -35.24 29.42
N GLU A 477 44.55 -35.26 30.31
CA GLU A 477 44.44 -34.64 31.64
C GLU A 477 44.05 -33.15 31.60
N LYS A 478 44.44 -32.42 30.55
CA LYS A 478 44.06 -31.01 30.38
C LYS A 478 42.55 -30.82 30.19
N TRP A 479 41.85 -31.77 29.56
CA TRP A 479 40.40 -31.72 29.42
C TRP A 479 39.70 -31.89 30.76
N LYS A 480 40.19 -32.81 31.60
CA LYS A 480 39.65 -33.05 32.95
C LYS A 480 39.75 -31.82 33.85
N GLN A 481 40.73 -30.94 33.62
CA GLN A 481 40.90 -29.68 34.36
C GLN A 481 39.92 -28.57 33.94
N ILE A 482 39.44 -28.59 32.70
CA ILE A 482 38.49 -27.59 32.17
C ILE A 482 37.03 -28.01 32.38
N LEU A 483 36.76 -29.31 32.41
CA LEU A 483 35.42 -29.85 32.63
C LEU A 483 34.92 -29.50 34.04
N SER A 484 33.82 -28.76 34.07
CA SER A 484 33.08 -28.41 35.29
C SER A 484 32.16 -29.55 35.75
N GLY A 485 31.83 -30.49 34.86
CA GLY A 485 31.12 -31.72 35.18
C GLY A 485 31.10 -32.71 34.02
N ARG A 486 31.12 -34.00 34.32
CA ARG A 486 30.97 -35.10 33.35
C ARG A 486 29.79 -35.98 33.76
N TYR A 487 28.94 -36.29 32.80
CA TYR A 487 27.72 -37.06 32.97
C TYR A 487 27.75 -38.26 32.02
N ASP A 488 27.79 -39.46 32.59
CA ASP A 488 27.87 -40.71 31.82
C ASP A 488 26.53 -41.47 31.77
N GLY A 489 25.51 -41.01 32.51
CA GLY A 489 24.20 -41.65 32.63
C GLY A 489 24.15 -42.69 33.74
N ASN A 490 24.81 -42.42 34.87
CA ASN A 490 24.87 -43.35 36.00
C ASN A 490 24.64 -42.62 37.35
N LYS A 491 24.32 -43.39 38.41
CA LYS A 491 23.98 -42.85 39.75
C LYS A 491 25.12 -42.08 40.44
N LYS A 492 26.32 -42.04 39.86
CA LYS A 492 27.48 -41.29 40.39
C LYS A 492 27.66 -39.94 39.71
N ASP A 493 26.82 -39.61 38.72
CA ASP A 493 26.88 -38.32 38.05
C ASP A 493 26.55 -37.17 39.03
N PRO A 494 27.24 -36.02 38.95
CA PRO A 494 27.02 -34.90 39.85
C PRO A 494 25.64 -34.25 39.63
N GLU A 495 25.05 -33.63 40.65
CA GLU A 495 23.81 -32.85 40.45
C GLU A 495 24.09 -31.56 39.65
N LEU A 496 23.31 -31.33 38.59
CA LEU A 496 23.40 -30.11 37.79
C LEU A 496 22.78 -28.93 38.54
N LYS A 497 23.63 -28.09 39.14
CA LYS A 497 23.18 -26.84 39.77
C LYS A 497 22.68 -25.84 38.72
N ALA A 498 21.50 -25.27 38.94
CA ALA A 498 20.89 -24.29 38.03
C ALA A 498 21.81 -23.08 37.79
N ASN A 499 21.93 -22.66 36.53
CA ASN A 499 22.73 -21.50 36.08
C ASN A 499 24.25 -21.58 36.33
N THR A 500 24.81 -22.77 36.53
CA THR A 500 26.27 -22.93 36.67
C THR A 500 26.95 -22.73 35.31
N ALA A 501 27.90 -21.79 35.27
CA ALA A 501 28.77 -21.55 34.13
C ALA A 501 29.90 -22.59 34.07
N GLY A 502 30.41 -22.86 32.87
CA GLY A 502 31.48 -23.83 32.66
C GLY A 502 31.21 -24.79 31.51
N VAL A 503 32.08 -25.79 31.39
CA VAL A 503 32.04 -26.81 30.34
C VAL A 503 31.58 -28.13 30.92
N PHE A 504 30.53 -28.69 30.33
CA PHE A 504 29.94 -29.94 30.77
C PHE A 504 30.02 -30.96 29.65
N ALA A 505 30.40 -32.19 29.97
CA ALA A 505 30.41 -33.30 29.01
C ALA A 505 29.29 -34.29 29.35
N ALA A 506 28.51 -34.70 28.36
CA ALA A 506 27.40 -35.63 28.51
C ALA A 506 27.44 -36.72 27.43
N THR A 507 27.24 -37.98 27.83
CA THR A 507 27.03 -39.06 26.86
C THR A 507 25.58 -39.03 26.33
N PRO A 508 25.30 -39.64 25.16
CA PRO A 508 23.93 -39.84 24.69
C PRO A 508 23.00 -40.44 25.76
N ASN A 509 23.50 -41.44 26.49
CA ASN A 509 22.77 -42.08 27.60
C ASN A 509 22.53 -41.11 28.78
N ALA A 510 23.45 -40.20 29.05
CA ALA A 510 23.26 -39.17 30.09
C ALA A 510 22.19 -38.14 29.72
N LEU A 511 22.14 -37.73 28.45
CA LEU A 511 21.08 -36.85 27.95
C LEU A 511 19.69 -37.48 28.07
N GLU A 512 19.59 -38.79 27.86
CA GLU A 512 18.34 -39.54 28.02
C GLU A 512 17.91 -39.67 29.48
N LEU A 513 18.86 -39.96 30.38
CA LEU A 513 18.57 -40.22 31.80
C LEU A 513 18.43 -38.95 32.64
N TYR A 514 18.97 -37.81 32.19
CA TYR A 514 18.95 -36.54 32.90
C TYR A 514 18.33 -35.42 32.04
N PRO A 515 16.99 -35.26 32.05
CA PRO A 515 16.30 -34.20 31.31
C PRO A 515 16.75 -32.78 31.69
N GLY A 516 17.31 -32.59 32.89
CA GLY A 516 17.87 -31.31 33.31
C GLY A 516 19.03 -30.82 32.44
N LEU A 517 19.75 -31.73 31.76
CA LEU A 517 20.79 -31.37 30.79
C LEU A 517 20.18 -30.88 29.47
N SER A 518 19.10 -31.51 29.00
CA SER A 518 18.45 -31.14 27.74
C SER A 518 17.55 -29.90 27.85
N GLN A 519 16.84 -29.74 28.97
CA GLN A 519 15.97 -28.58 29.22
C GLN A 519 16.75 -27.30 29.61
N ALA A 520 18.02 -27.42 29.95
CA ALA A 520 18.88 -26.29 30.28
C ALA A 520 19.14 -25.38 29.06
N LYS A 521 19.23 -24.07 29.31
CA LYS A 521 19.71 -23.10 28.32
C LYS A 521 21.23 -23.14 28.24
N TRP A 522 21.76 -23.48 27.08
CA TRP A 522 23.18 -23.49 26.75
C TRP A 522 23.54 -22.30 25.88
N ASP A 523 24.76 -21.79 26.01
CA ASP A 523 25.27 -20.80 25.06
C ASP A 523 25.81 -21.54 23.82
N ILE A 524 26.60 -22.59 24.03
CA ILE A 524 27.17 -23.43 22.95
C ILE A 524 26.83 -24.90 23.23
N LEU A 525 26.30 -25.59 22.21
CA LEU A 525 26.18 -27.05 22.18
C LEU A 525 27.20 -27.60 21.18
N LEU A 526 28.19 -28.35 21.65
CA LEU A 526 29.22 -28.96 20.81
C LEU A 526 28.98 -30.47 20.70
N ILE A 527 28.72 -30.96 19.48
CA ILE A 527 28.43 -32.38 19.23
C ILE A 527 29.65 -33.03 18.57
N MET A 528 30.15 -34.09 19.18
CA MET A 528 31.31 -34.85 18.70
C MET A 528 30.82 -36.02 17.83
N GLU A 529 31.28 -36.10 16.59
CA GLU A 529 30.86 -37.10 15.60
C GLU A 529 29.32 -37.14 15.39
N PRO A 530 28.66 -35.99 15.12
CA PRO A 530 27.21 -35.92 15.00
C PRO A 530 26.66 -36.82 13.89
N ASP A 531 27.41 -36.96 12.78
CA ASP A 531 27.12 -37.83 11.64
C ASP A 531 27.17 -39.33 11.98
N ALA A 532 27.96 -39.71 13.00
CA ALA A 532 27.99 -41.07 13.51
C ALA A 532 26.98 -41.30 14.64
N LEU A 533 26.57 -40.25 15.36
CA LEU A 533 25.64 -40.32 16.49
C LEU A 533 24.17 -40.34 16.05
N VAL A 534 23.82 -39.56 15.03
CA VAL A 534 22.42 -39.36 14.60
C VAL A 534 22.28 -39.74 13.13
N LYS A 535 21.48 -40.78 12.87
CA LYS A 535 21.19 -41.29 11.52
C LYS A 535 19.77 -41.00 11.03
N SER A 536 18.85 -40.61 11.92
CA SER A 536 17.46 -40.32 11.60
C SER A 536 16.83 -39.35 12.60
N SER A 537 15.75 -38.69 12.16
CA SER A 537 14.91 -37.80 12.96
C SER A 537 13.93 -38.54 13.90
N THR A 538 14.06 -39.86 14.02
CA THR A 538 13.19 -40.72 14.83
C THR A 538 13.89 -41.27 16.07
N SER A 539 15.14 -40.87 16.32
CA SER A 539 15.94 -41.39 17.42
C SER A 539 15.71 -40.59 18.70
N ARG A 540 15.70 -41.26 19.87
CA ARG A 540 15.61 -40.60 21.19
C ARG A 540 16.76 -39.62 21.45
N LEU A 541 17.91 -39.84 20.84
CA LEU A 541 19.03 -38.90 20.91
C LEU A 541 18.77 -37.63 20.10
N PHE A 542 18.16 -37.76 18.90
CA PHE A 542 17.77 -36.61 18.06
C PHE A 542 16.80 -35.70 18.84
N ASN A 543 15.73 -36.30 19.39
CA ASN A 543 14.82 -35.75 20.38
C ASN A 543 15.55 -34.86 21.41
N ASN A 544 16.44 -35.48 22.19
CA ASN A 544 17.10 -34.82 23.30
C ASN A 544 18.03 -33.70 22.83
N LEU A 545 18.68 -33.85 21.67
CA LEU A 545 19.54 -32.82 21.09
C LEU A 545 18.76 -31.61 20.56
N VAL A 546 17.59 -31.82 19.96
CA VAL A 546 16.72 -30.73 19.47
C VAL A 546 16.08 -29.97 20.64
N SER A 547 15.75 -30.66 21.73
CA SER A 547 15.26 -30.00 22.95
C SER A 547 16.31 -29.14 23.66
N CYS A 548 17.61 -29.38 23.41
CA CYS A 548 18.71 -28.57 23.94
C CYS A 548 18.68 -27.15 23.35
N LYS A 549 18.23 -26.18 24.15
CA LYS A 549 18.22 -24.77 23.73
C LYS A 549 19.61 -24.17 23.80
N ALA A 550 20.31 -24.17 22.66
CA ALA A 550 21.60 -23.51 22.49
C ALA A 550 21.47 -22.23 21.64
N ARG A 551 22.35 -21.25 21.85
CA ARG A 551 22.45 -20.07 20.96
C ARG A 551 23.14 -20.43 19.64
N VAL A 552 24.09 -21.35 19.68
CA VAL A 552 24.78 -21.92 18.52
C VAL A 552 25.08 -23.39 18.76
N VAL A 553 24.95 -24.19 17.71
CA VAL A 553 25.29 -25.62 17.71
C VAL A 553 26.50 -25.83 16.82
N LEU A 554 27.55 -26.42 17.40
CA LEU A 554 28.82 -26.69 16.75
C LEU A 554 29.07 -28.19 16.68
N GLY A 555 29.87 -28.65 15.72
CA GLY A 555 30.19 -30.07 15.60
C GLY A 555 31.56 -30.40 15.04
N VAL A 556 32.02 -31.61 15.34
CA VAL A 556 33.22 -32.23 14.76
C VAL A 556 32.79 -33.48 14.01
N PHE A 557 32.80 -33.43 12.68
CA PHE A 557 32.20 -34.44 11.80
C PHE A 557 33.23 -35.45 11.33
N THR A 558 32.86 -36.73 11.24
CA THR A 558 33.77 -37.77 10.71
C THR A 558 33.92 -37.67 9.19
N GLY A 559 32.86 -37.27 8.49
CA GLY A 559 32.88 -37.08 7.04
C GLY A 559 31.68 -36.31 6.49
N THR A 560 31.52 -36.38 5.17
CA THR A 560 30.46 -35.70 4.41
C THR A 560 29.39 -36.67 3.88
N GLU A 561 29.45 -37.96 4.25
CA GLU A 561 28.54 -39.00 3.77
C GLU A 561 27.08 -38.71 4.10
N PHE A 562 26.82 -37.97 5.18
CA PHE A 562 25.47 -37.59 5.58
C PHE A 562 24.75 -36.70 4.55
N TYR A 563 25.45 -36.00 3.65
CA TYR A 563 24.80 -35.25 2.55
C TYR A 563 24.06 -36.15 1.57
N SER A 564 24.53 -37.39 1.38
CA SER A 564 23.95 -38.35 0.43
C SER A 564 22.72 -39.06 1.01
N HIS A 565 22.57 -39.07 2.34
CA HIS A 565 21.48 -39.75 3.03
C HIS A 565 20.42 -38.74 3.51
N ARG A 566 19.26 -38.71 2.83
CA ARG A 566 18.19 -37.73 3.11
C ARG A 566 17.77 -37.66 4.58
N GLN A 567 17.58 -38.80 5.24
CA GLN A 567 17.16 -38.86 6.65
C GLN A 567 18.22 -38.29 7.61
N SER A 568 19.49 -38.65 7.43
CA SER A 568 20.60 -38.11 8.23
C SER A 568 20.78 -36.62 7.98
N PHE A 569 20.68 -36.18 6.72
CA PHE A 569 20.78 -34.77 6.33
C PHE A 569 19.69 -33.91 6.95
N GLU A 570 18.43 -34.39 6.94
CA GLU A 570 17.28 -33.71 7.55
C GLU A 570 17.44 -33.64 9.08
N ALA A 571 17.83 -34.74 9.72
CA ALA A 571 18.04 -34.79 11.17
C ALA A 571 19.16 -33.84 11.62
N LEU A 572 20.30 -33.84 10.93
CA LEU A 572 21.41 -32.95 11.28
C LEU A 572 21.09 -31.48 10.99
N SER A 573 20.45 -31.18 9.86
CA SER A 573 20.03 -29.80 9.54
C SER A 573 19.11 -29.24 10.62
N THR A 574 18.28 -30.11 11.18
CA THR A 574 17.37 -29.79 12.28
C THR A 574 18.09 -29.51 13.59
N ILE A 575 18.95 -30.41 14.04
CA ILE A 575 19.72 -30.24 15.28
C ILE A 575 20.54 -28.94 15.24
N PHE A 576 21.14 -28.64 14.09
CA PHE A 576 21.96 -27.44 13.91
C PHE A 576 21.12 -26.17 13.63
N GLY A 577 19.80 -26.28 13.40
CA GLY A 577 18.95 -25.13 13.09
C GLY A 577 19.26 -24.47 11.73
N ILE A 578 19.73 -25.25 10.75
CA ILE A 578 20.07 -24.77 9.41
C ILE A 578 18.83 -24.80 8.51
N GLN A 579 18.30 -23.62 8.17
CA GLN A 579 17.12 -23.45 7.31
C GLN A 579 17.47 -23.55 5.81
N ASP A 580 18.46 -22.77 5.34
CA ASP A 580 18.98 -22.89 3.98
C ASP A 580 20.07 -23.96 3.96
N ARG A 581 19.67 -25.16 3.56
CA ARG A 581 20.53 -26.34 3.57
C ARG A 581 21.68 -26.25 2.55
N GLU A 582 21.51 -25.49 1.47
CA GLU A 582 22.53 -25.36 0.42
C GLU A 582 23.69 -24.48 0.89
N ILE A 583 23.38 -23.37 1.55
CA ILE A 583 24.39 -22.40 1.98
C ILE A 583 24.86 -22.64 3.40
N GLY A 584 23.94 -22.95 4.32
CA GLY A 584 24.27 -23.13 5.72
C GLY A 584 25.32 -24.21 5.93
N TRP A 585 25.16 -25.38 5.30
CA TRP A 585 26.11 -26.47 5.42
C TRP A 585 27.42 -26.22 4.65
N LYS A 586 27.35 -25.70 3.42
CA LYS A 586 28.52 -25.44 2.57
C LYS A 586 29.55 -24.51 3.21
N TYR A 587 29.08 -23.53 3.99
CA TYR A 587 29.95 -22.54 4.65
C TYR A 587 30.04 -22.71 6.16
N GLY A 588 29.06 -23.38 6.78
CA GLY A 588 29.08 -23.74 8.19
C GLY A 588 29.99 -24.93 8.49
N LEU A 589 30.08 -25.92 7.58
CA LEU A 589 30.95 -27.10 7.73
C LEU A 589 32.22 -26.94 6.90
N ARG A 590 33.38 -26.93 7.56
CA ARG A 590 34.70 -26.76 6.91
C ARG A 590 35.49 -28.05 6.88
N ASN A 591 36.05 -28.43 5.74
CA ASN A 591 37.16 -29.37 5.70
C ASN A 591 38.48 -28.61 5.93
N PRO A 592 39.22 -28.83 7.03
CA PRO A 592 40.46 -28.10 7.31
C PRO A 592 41.59 -28.34 6.29
N ASN A 593 41.51 -29.42 5.51
CA ASN A 593 42.51 -29.74 4.47
C ASN A 593 42.27 -29.02 3.14
N GLU A 594 41.11 -28.39 2.95
CA GLU A 594 40.82 -27.63 1.75
C GLU A 594 41.53 -26.27 1.78
N LYS A 595 42.25 -25.93 0.71
CA LYS A 595 43.09 -24.73 0.67
C LYS A 595 42.32 -23.41 0.77
N ARG A 596 41.15 -23.29 0.11
CA ARG A 596 40.40 -22.03 0.07
C ARG A 596 38.92 -22.25 -0.20
N VAL A 597 38.07 -21.56 0.57
CA VAL A 597 36.63 -21.43 0.32
C VAL A 597 36.29 -19.96 0.15
N VAL A 598 35.55 -19.65 -0.93
CA VAL A 598 35.12 -18.29 -1.24
C VAL A 598 33.66 -18.14 -0.85
N LEU A 599 33.38 -17.14 -0.01
CA LEU A 599 32.02 -16.77 0.38
C LEU A 599 31.15 -16.49 -0.85
N PRO A 600 29.84 -16.74 -0.79
CA PRO A 600 28.95 -16.47 -1.92
C PRO A 600 28.99 -14.98 -2.26
N PRO A 601 28.78 -14.57 -3.52
CA PRO A 601 28.77 -13.16 -3.87
C PRO A 601 27.74 -12.40 -3.00
N PRO A 602 28.06 -11.16 -2.57
CA PRO A 602 27.13 -10.39 -1.76
C PRO A 602 25.81 -10.18 -2.51
N TYR A 603 24.70 -10.27 -1.78
CA TYR A 603 23.38 -10.00 -2.32
C TYR A 603 23.33 -8.57 -2.89
N ARG A 604 22.81 -8.45 -4.12
CA ARG A 604 22.63 -7.14 -4.77
C ARG A 604 21.24 -6.62 -4.43
N LEU A 605 21.20 -5.58 -3.60
CA LEU A 605 19.98 -4.84 -3.29
C LEU A 605 19.25 -4.44 -4.57
N LYS A 606 17.95 -4.75 -4.65
CA LYS A 606 17.07 -4.18 -5.67
C LYS A 606 16.56 -2.85 -5.14
N TYR A 607 17.26 -1.77 -5.51
CA TYR A 607 16.83 -0.41 -5.17
C TYR A 607 15.46 -0.13 -5.79
N LYS A 608 14.48 0.19 -4.93
CA LYS A 608 13.12 0.59 -5.35
C LYS A 608 13.02 2.11 -5.21
N PRO A 609 13.23 2.89 -6.29
CA PRO A 609 13.05 4.34 -6.21
C PRO A 609 11.59 4.65 -5.85
N VAL A 610 11.40 5.58 -4.91
CA VAL A 610 10.08 6.15 -4.65
C VAL A 610 9.67 6.94 -5.89
N ASN A 611 8.69 6.43 -6.63
CA ASN A 611 8.20 7.08 -7.84
C ASN A 611 7.29 8.25 -7.44
N ASN A 612 7.80 9.48 -7.53
CA ASN A 612 7.11 10.74 -7.19
C ASN A 612 5.89 11.09 -8.07
N LYS A 613 5.29 10.13 -8.80
CA LYS A 613 4.15 10.42 -9.70
C LYS A 613 2.87 10.85 -8.99
N ASN A 614 2.78 10.71 -7.66
CA ASN A 614 1.56 11.05 -6.90
C ASN A 614 1.65 12.36 -6.09
N LEU A 615 2.75 13.10 -6.18
CA LEU A 615 2.86 14.45 -5.59
C LEU A 615 2.91 15.48 -6.74
N GLN A 616 1.72 15.95 -7.14
CA GLN A 616 1.41 17.02 -8.11
C GLN A 616 1.32 16.65 -9.62
N GLY A 617 0.12 16.85 -10.18
CA GLY A 617 -0.21 17.30 -11.55
C GLY A 617 0.47 16.66 -12.78
N TYR A 618 -0.31 15.96 -13.61
CA TYR A 618 0.02 15.59 -15.00
C TYR A 618 0.49 16.80 -15.86
N PRO A 619 1.20 16.62 -17.00
CA PRO A 619 1.94 15.46 -17.51
C PRO A 619 3.45 15.78 -17.74
N ALA A 620 4.31 14.76 -17.63
CA ALA A 620 5.72 14.86 -17.99
C ALA A 620 5.93 14.64 -19.50
N GLU A 621 6.67 15.55 -20.14
CA GLU A 621 7.28 15.33 -21.45
C GLU A 621 8.42 14.30 -21.34
N LEU A 622 8.35 13.26 -22.17
CA LEU A 622 9.39 12.24 -22.31
C LEU A 622 10.50 12.76 -23.23
N THR A 623 11.69 13.01 -22.69
CA THR A 623 12.91 13.14 -23.50
C THR A 623 13.61 11.78 -23.56
N VAL A 624 13.48 11.10 -24.70
CA VAL A 624 14.22 9.86 -24.99
C VAL A 624 15.63 10.24 -25.43
N LYS A 625 16.66 9.86 -24.67
CA LYS A 625 18.04 9.81 -25.15
C LYS A 625 18.22 8.54 -25.97
N SER A 626 18.38 8.69 -27.27
CA SER A 626 18.76 7.63 -28.20
C SER A 626 20.28 7.63 -28.41
N ASP A 627 20.94 6.50 -28.20
CA ASP A 627 22.30 6.25 -28.70
C ASP A 627 22.35 4.88 -29.41
N PHE A 628 22.96 4.92 -30.61
CA PHE A 628 23.41 3.85 -31.52
C PHE A 628 22.55 3.48 -32.76
N PRO A 629 23.21 3.13 -33.90
CA PRO A 629 22.84 3.62 -35.23
C PRO A 629 22.36 2.53 -36.21
N ASP A 630 21.58 2.99 -37.20
CA ASP A 630 21.32 2.46 -38.54
C ASP A 630 21.37 0.95 -38.79
N LYS A 631 20.17 0.36 -38.95
CA LYS A 631 19.73 -0.19 -40.24
C LYS A 631 18.21 -0.35 -40.26
N THR A 632 17.57 0.54 -41.00
CA THR A 632 16.13 0.61 -41.25
C THR A 632 15.63 -0.52 -42.15
N MET A 633 14.65 -1.28 -41.68
CA MET A 633 13.61 -1.88 -42.52
C MET A 633 12.26 -1.40 -41.99
N PRO A 634 11.38 -0.81 -42.83
CA PRO A 634 10.08 -0.35 -42.38
C PRO A 634 9.15 -1.56 -42.17
N ILE A 635 8.88 -1.87 -40.91
CA ILE A 635 7.75 -2.73 -40.54
C ILE A 635 6.48 -1.91 -40.81
N PRO A 636 5.50 -2.41 -41.57
CA PRO A 636 4.27 -1.67 -41.85
C PRO A 636 3.54 -1.35 -40.54
N PRO A 637 2.90 -0.17 -40.40
CA PRO A 637 2.27 0.24 -39.16
C PRO A 637 1.15 -0.74 -38.82
N ARG A 638 1.34 -1.55 -37.77
CA ARG A 638 0.23 -2.23 -37.09
C ARG A 638 -0.70 -1.12 -36.60
N THR A 639 -1.90 -1.08 -37.17
CA THR A 639 -2.94 -0.15 -36.74
C THR A 639 -3.51 -0.65 -35.41
N GLU A 640 -2.81 -0.38 -34.32
CA GLU A 640 -3.34 -0.56 -32.96
C GLU A 640 -4.50 0.42 -32.76
N LYS A 641 -5.74 -0.08 -32.75
CA LYS A 641 -6.85 0.69 -32.20
C LYS A 641 -6.86 0.49 -30.68
N ARG A 642 -6.07 1.31 -29.97
CA ARG A 642 -6.24 1.49 -28.52
C ARG A 642 -7.59 2.15 -28.28
N ILE A 643 -8.52 1.43 -27.66
CA ILE A 643 -9.79 2.00 -27.23
C ILE A 643 -9.64 2.35 -25.76
N GLN A 644 -9.32 3.60 -25.46
CA GLN A 644 -9.49 4.13 -24.10
C GLN A 644 -10.99 4.32 -23.87
N VAL A 645 -11.56 3.61 -22.90
CA VAL A 645 -12.84 4.00 -22.32
C VAL A 645 -12.50 5.07 -21.28
N SER A 646 -12.60 6.33 -21.69
CA SER A 646 -12.51 7.46 -20.76
C SER A 646 -13.85 7.61 -20.06
N ASP A 647 -13.96 7.09 -18.84
CA ASP A 647 -14.96 7.63 -17.92
C ASP A 647 -14.49 9.05 -17.59
N LYS A 648 -15.28 10.03 -18.05
CA LYS A 648 -15.07 11.42 -17.67
C LYS A 648 -15.22 11.51 -16.16
N GLU A 649 -14.13 11.88 -15.50
CA GLU A 649 -14.04 12.41 -14.14
C GLU A 649 -14.83 11.62 -13.07
N ASN A 650 -14.24 10.59 -12.43
CA ASN A 650 -14.20 10.49 -10.95
C ASN A 650 -13.76 9.17 -10.28
N SER A 651 -13.24 8.14 -10.93
CA SER A 651 -12.78 6.93 -10.23
C SER A 651 -11.32 6.64 -10.61
N GLY A 652 -10.41 6.52 -9.63
CA GLY A 652 -8.97 6.30 -9.86
C GLY A 652 -8.61 4.91 -10.42
N ILE A 653 -9.51 4.29 -11.19
CA ILE A 653 -9.40 2.93 -11.75
C ILE A 653 -9.30 3.08 -13.26
N VAL A 654 -8.28 2.49 -13.89
CA VAL A 654 -8.18 2.43 -15.35
C VAL A 654 -8.44 0.98 -15.78
N ILE A 655 -9.69 0.69 -16.17
CA ILE A 655 -10.01 -0.54 -16.89
C ILE A 655 -9.78 -0.25 -18.36
N SER A 656 -8.80 -0.92 -18.96
CA SER A 656 -8.47 -0.74 -20.38
C SER A 656 -8.65 -2.05 -21.13
N ILE A 657 -9.45 -2.01 -22.19
CA ILE A 657 -9.62 -3.18 -23.05
C ILE A 657 -8.57 -3.10 -24.16
N SER A 658 -7.68 -4.08 -24.18
CA SER A 658 -6.71 -4.29 -25.25
C SER A 658 -7.21 -5.41 -26.15
N ILE A 659 -7.55 -5.07 -27.39
CA ILE A 659 -7.94 -6.07 -28.40
C ILE A 659 -6.67 -6.48 -29.14
N GLU A 660 -6.15 -7.67 -28.83
CA GLU A 660 -5.10 -8.27 -29.63
C GLU A 660 -5.70 -9.07 -30.80
N ASN A 661 -5.41 -8.66 -32.03
CA ASN A 661 -5.74 -9.47 -33.20
C ASN A 661 -4.77 -10.65 -33.29
N SER A 662 -4.92 -11.64 -32.41
CA SER A 662 -4.29 -12.95 -32.57
C SER A 662 -5.17 -13.77 -33.51
N ASN A 663 -4.58 -14.29 -34.59
CA ASN A 663 -5.20 -15.21 -35.54
C ASN A 663 -5.30 -16.64 -34.95
N ARG A 664 -5.71 -16.76 -33.67
CA ARG A 664 -6.09 -18.04 -33.09
C ARG A 664 -7.60 -18.19 -33.22
N TYR A 665 -8.02 -18.96 -34.22
CA TYR A 665 -9.38 -19.45 -34.33
C TYR A 665 -9.59 -20.48 -33.20
N TYR A 666 -10.16 -20.05 -32.08
CA TYR A 666 -10.78 -20.98 -31.14
C TYR A 666 -12.19 -21.27 -31.64
N SER A 667 -12.43 -22.54 -32.00
CA SER A 667 -13.74 -23.09 -32.34
C SER A 667 -14.56 -23.29 -31.06
N GLY A 668 -15.01 -22.20 -30.44
CA GLY A 668 -16.16 -22.23 -29.53
C GLY A 668 -17.43 -22.14 -30.37
N ASP A 669 -18.32 -23.12 -30.25
CA ASP A 669 -19.57 -23.34 -31.00
C ASP A 669 -20.21 -22.08 -31.62
N SER A 670 -19.76 -21.69 -32.83
CA SER A 670 -20.51 -20.75 -33.67
C SER A 670 -21.94 -21.26 -33.94
N SER A 671 -22.11 -22.58 -33.84
CA SER A 671 -23.37 -23.32 -33.94
C SER A 671 -24.44 -22.78 -32.95
N PHE A 672 -24.09 -22.57 -31.68
CA PHE A 672 -25.04 -22.10 -30.66
C PHE A 672 -25.55 -20.70 -30.97
N VAL A 673 -24.65 -19.76 -31.30
CA VAL A 673 -25.03 -18.36 -31.55
C VAL A 673 -25.87 -18.23 -32.82
N GLU A 674 -25.57 -19.02 -33.85
CA GLU A 674 -26.39 -19.09 -35.06
C GLU A 674 -27.78 -19.66 -34.78
N GLU A 675 -27.87 -20.73 -33.98
CA GLU A 675 -29.13 -21.33 -33.57
C GLU A 675 -29.96 -20.38 -32.69
N ALA A 676 -29.32 -19.69 -31.75
CA ALA A 676 -29.95 -18.71 -30.88
C ALA A 676 -30.56 -17.55 -31.70
N LYS A 677 -29.83 -17.05 -32.71
CA LYS A 677 -30.34 -16.01 -33.62
C LYS A 677 -31.55 -16.48 -34.43
N LYS A 678 -31.54 -17.73 -34.92
CA LYS A 678 -32.68 -18.31 -35.65
C LYS A 678 -33.92 -18.45 -34.74
N ARG A 679 -33.71 -18.75 -33.46
CA ARG A 679 -34.78 -18.99 -32.48
C ARG A 679 -35.09 -17.79 -31.59
N VAL A 680 -34.58 -16.60 -31.91
CA VAL A 680 -34.75 -15.40 -31.06
C VAL A 680 -36.22 -15.03 -30.86
N GLY A 681 -37.04 -15.19 -31.90
CA GLY A 681 -38.48 -14.90 -31.89
C GLY A 681 -39.37 -16.09 -31.50
N TYR A 682 -38.80 -17.27 -31.24
CA TYR A 682 -39.57 -18.47 -30.89
C TYR A 682 -40.08 -18.38 -29.45
N VAL A 683 -41.37 -18.59 -29.23
CA VAL A 683 -42.00 -18.54 -27.91
C VAL A 683 -42.99 -19.68 -27.80
N GLU A 684 -43.00 -20.34 -26.64
CA GLU A 684 -44.01 -21.35 -26.30
C GLU A 684 -45.07 -20.71 -25.40
N TYR A 685 -46.33 -21.06 -25.61
CA TYR A 685 -47.45 -20.45 -24.89
C TYR A 685 -47.73 -21.12 -23.55
N SER A 686 -47.40 -22.41 -23.41
CA SER A 686 -47.56 -23.18 -22.17
C SER A 686 -46.63 -24.39 -22.19
N ALA A 687 -45.96 -24.64 -21.07
CA ALA A 687 -45.10 -25.79 -20.90
C ALA A 687 -45.08 -26.21 -19.42
N LYS A 688 -44.91 -27.51 -19.17
CA LYS A 688 -44.69 -28.03 -17.82
C LYS A 688 -43.20 -27.91 -17.48
N PHE A 689 -42.89 -27.49 -16.26
CA PHE A 689 -41.51 -27.49 -15.76
C PHE A 689 -40.92 -28.91 -15.78
N ILE A 690 -39.72 -29.02 -16.33
CA ILE A 690 -38.94 -30.26 -16.35
C ILE A 690 -37.53 -29.94 -15.87
N PRO A 691 -37.02 -30.68 -14.87
CA PRO A 691 -35.67 -30.44 -14.37
C PRO A 691 -34.60 -30.58 -15.45
N PHE A 692 -33.57 -29.74 -15.39
CA PHE A 692 -32.47 -29.70 -16.35
C PHE A 692 -31.17 -29.30 -15.65
N MET A 693 -30.17 -30.20 -15.73
CA MET A 693 -28.84 -29.99 -15.18
C MET A 693 -27.80 -30.39 -16.23
N SER A 694 -26.90 -29.47 -16.56
CA SER A 694 -25.82 -29.69 -17.53
C SER A 694 -24.70 -28.69 -17.28
N TYR A 695 -23.45 -29.16 -17.40
CA TYR A 695 -22.23 -28.33 -17.41
C TYR A 695 -22.07 -27.75 -18.83
N TRP A 696 -22.15 -26.41 -18.97
CA TRP A 696 -22.27 -25.67 -20.25
C TRP A 696 -23.53 -25.98 -21.07
N PRO A 697 -24.71 -25.63 -20.55
CA PRO A 697 -25.97 -25.95 -21.20
C PRO A 697 -26.13 -25.18 -22.52
N THR A 698 -26.50 -25.90 -23.58
CA THR A 698 -26.93 -25.33 -24.88
C THR A 698 -28.28 -25.90 -25.29
N TYR A 699 -28.87 -25.48 -26.41
CA TYR A 699 -30.12 -26.06 -26.91
C TYR A 699 -30.01 -27.57 -27.16
N ASN A 700 -28.84 -28.05 -27.59
CA ASN A 700 -28.60 -29.46 -27.91
C ASN A 700 -28.53 -30.34 -26.65
N SER A 701 -28.26 -29.73 -25.50
CA SER A 701 -28.25 -30.41 -24.20
C SER A 701 -29.66 -30.69 -23.66
N MET A 702 -30.71 -30.14 -24.27
CA MET A 702 -32.08 -30.23 -23.79
C MET A 702 -32.92 -31.24 -24.59
N SER A 703 -33.79 -32.00 -23.90
CA SER A 703 -34.88 -32.75 -24.52
C SER A 703 -35.90 -31.80 -25.18
N ARG A 704 -36.79 -32.33 -26.05
CA ARG A 704 -37.83 -31.50 -26.69
C ARG A 704 -38.76 -30.86 -25.68
N GLU A 705 -39.11 -31.57 -24.62
CA GLU A 705 -39.99 -31.08 -23.56
C GLU A 705 -39.27 -30.04 -22.69
N GLN A 706 -37.98 -30.22 -22.43
CA GLN A 706 -37.12 -29.24 -21.76
C GLN A 706 -36.97 -27.95 -22.60
N GLN A 707 -36.84 -28.06 -23.92
CA GLN A 707 -36.82 -26.90 -24.82
C GLN A 707 -38.15 -26.15 -24.80
N LYS A 708 -39.29 -26.87 -24.77
CA LYS A 708 -40.61 -26.24 -24.65
C LYS A 708 -40.72 -25.41 -23.37
N TRP A 709 -40.28 -25.98 -22.25
CA TRP A 709 -40.20 -25.24 -20.99
C TRP A 709 -39.29 -24.02 -21.09
N TYR A 710 -38.07 -24.18 -21.61
CA TYR A 710 -37.12 -23.08 -21.77
C TYR A 710 -37.70 -21.92 -22.57
N PHE A 711 -38.33 -22.19 -23.72
CA PHE A 711 -38.88 -21.13 -24.57
C PHE A 711 -40.12 -20.45 -23.98
N TYR A 712 -40.91 -21.16 -23.18
CA TYR A 712 -41.98 -20.56 -22.38
C TYR A 712 -41.39 -19.65 -21.30
N TRP A 713 -40.51 -20.20 -20.46
CA TRP A 713 -39.86 -19.49 -19.35
C TRP A 713 -39.09 -18.25 -19.84
N ARG A 714 -38.27 -18.37 -20.89
CA ARG A 714 -37.54 -17.26 -21.52
C ARG A 714 -38.50 -16.17 -22.01
N GLY A 715 -39.62 -16.55 -22.61
CA GLY A 715 -40.65 -15.61 -23.06
C GLY A 715 -41.29 -14.83 -21.91
N GLN A 716 -41.44 -15.45 -20.74
CA GLN A 716 -41.94 -14.81 -19.53
C GLN A 716 -40.89 -13.90 -18.87
N VAL A 717 -39.63 -14.34 -18.81
CA VAL A 717 -38.51 -13.54 -18.28
C VAL A 717 -38.32 -12.26 -19.10
N ARG A 718 -38.40 -12.32 -20.43
CA ARG A 718 -38.34 -11.13 -21.30
C ARG A 718 -39.51 -10.15 -21.11
N LYS A 719 -40.62 -10.58 -20.50
CA LYS A 719 -41.75 -9.72 -20.10
C LYS A 719 -41.59 -9.20 -18.66
N GLY A 720 -40.48 -9.51 -17.97
CA GLY A 720 -40.24 -9.15 -16.58
C GLY A 720 -40.90 -10.09 -15.56
N ILE A 721 -41.35 -11.28 -15.96
CA ILE A 721 -41.99 -12.25 -15.07
C ILE A 721 -41.04 -13.44 -14.83
N TYR A 722 -40.51 -13.53 -13.61
CA TYR A 722 -39.49 -14.50 -13.21
C TYR A 722 -40.13 -15.69 -12.47
N HIS A 723 -40.28 -16.82 -13.17
CA HIS A 723 -40.81 -18.06 -12.58
C HIS A 723 -39.68 -18.97 -12.09
N ASP A 724 -39.98 -19.82 -11.11
CA ASP A 724 -39.06 -20.87 -10.65
C ASP A 724 -38.56 -21.72 -11.81
N THR A 725 -37.25 -21.97 -11.84
CA THR A 725 -36.60 -22.79 -12.87
C THR A 725 -35.27 -23.34 -12.36
N ASP A 726 -34.56 -24.12 -13.19
CA ASP A 726 -33.24 -24.64 -12.87
C ASP A 726 -32.10 -23.74 -13.40
N LEU A 727 -30.99 -23.76 -12.67
CA LEU A 727 -29.79 -22.97 -12.96
C LEU A 727 -29.28 -23.12 -14.41
N SER A 728 -29.33 -24.33 -14.97
CA SER A 728 -28.87 -24.57 -16.35
C SER A 728 -29.73 -23.85 -17.41
N TYR A 729 -31.03 -23.63 -17.18
CA TYR A 729 -31.86 -22.81 -18.08
C TYR A 729 -31.48 -21.34 -18.02
N ILE A 730 -31.15 -20.84 -16.82
CA ILE A 730 -30.70 -19.46 -16.62
C ILE A 730 -29.41 -19.22 -17.41
N PHE A 731 -28.44 -20.13 -17.34
CA PHE A 731 -27.19 -20.01 -18.09
C PHE A 731 -27.39 -19.97 -19.60
N VAL A 732 -28.30 -20.77 -20.18
CA VAL A 732 -28.58 -20.70 -21.63
C VAL A 732 -29.08 -19.31 -22.03
N HIS A 733 -29.98 -18.72 -21.25
CA HIS A 733 -30.48 -17.38 -21.53
C HIS A 733 -29.40 -16.31 -21.34
N VAL A 734 -28.56 -16.43 -20.31
CA VAL A 734 -27.40 -15.55 -20.11
C VAL A 734 -26.43 -15.64 -21.31
N TYR A 735 -26.18 -16.84 -21.84
CA TYR A 735 -25.36 -17.03 -23.04
C TYR A 735 -25.97 -16.35 -24.27
N GLU A 736 -27.30 -16.35 -24.42
CA GLU A 736 -27.96 -15.54 -25.46
C GLU A 736 -27.63 -14.06 -25.28
N LEU A 737 -27.78 -13.52 -24.07
CA LEU A 737 -27.63 -12.09 -23.77
C LEU A 737 -26.20 -11.59 -23.95
N ILE A 738 -25.18 -12.31 -23.43
CA ILE A 738 -23.76 -11.90 -23.59
C ILE A 738 -23.32 -11.91 -25.06
N ASN A 739 -23.96 -12.75 -25.91
CA ASN A 739 -23.76 -12.77 -27.35
C ASN A 739 -24.67 -11.78 -28.12
N ASN A 740 -25.37 -10.88 -27.41
CA ASN A 740 -26.33 -9.90 -27.95
C ASN A 740 -27.49 -10.51 -28.75
N VAL A 741 -27.99 -11.68 -28.34
CA VAL A 741 -29.17 -12.32 -28.92
C VAL A 741 -30.41 -11.97 -28.09
N GLY A 742 -31.43 -11.39 -28.73
CA GLY A 742 -32.63 -10.91 -28.05
C GLY A 742 -32.46 -9.56 -27.34
N VAL A 743 -31.37 -8.85 -27.65
CA VAL A 743 -31.02 -7.53 -27.11
C VAL A 743 -31.22 -6.46 -28.19
N ARG A 744 -31.83 -5.33 -27.83
CA ARG A 744 -32.05 -4.19 -28.75
C ARG A 744 -30.82 -3.31 -28.90
N ASP A 745 -30.20 -2.98 -27.78
CA ASP A 745 -29.04 -2.10 -27.65
C ASP A 745 -28.22 -2.53 -26.41
N PRO A 746 -26.94 -2.15 -26.28
CA PRO A 746 -26.12 -2.56 -25.14
C PRO A 746 -26.70 -2.23 -23.76
N MET A 747 -27.48 -1.15 -23.63
CA MET A 747 -28.08 -0.77 -22.35
C MET A 747 -29.21 -1.74 -22.00
N ASP A 748 -30.02 -2.13 -22.98
CA ASP A 748 -31.04 -3.18 -22.83
C ASP A 748 -30.42 -4.53 -22.44
N GLY A 749 -29.30 -4.92 -23.07
CA GLY A 749 -28.61 -6.17 -22.72
C GLY A 749 -28.06 -6.17 -21.30
N TYR A 750 -27.49 -5.04 -20.85
CA TYR A 750 -27.10 -4.85 -19.47
C TYR A 750 -28.29 -5.02 -18.50
N TRP A 751 -29.42 -4.35 -18.76
CA TRP A 751 -30.57 -4.41 -17.87
C TRP A 751 -31.18 -5.81 -17.80
N GLN A 752 -31.23 -6.53 -18.92
CA GLN A 752 -31.70 -7.92 -18.94
C GLN A 752 -30.77 -8.83 -18.12
N LEU A 753 -29.45 -8.73 -18.29
CA LEU A 753 -28.48 -9.48 -17.49
C LEU A 753 -28.58 -9.14 -15.99
N TYR A 754 -28.66 -7.85 -15.67
CA TYR A 754 -28.79 -7.35 -14.30
C TYR A 754 -30.09 -7.83 -13.64
N ASN A 755 -31.23 -7.77 -14.35
CA ASN A 755 -32.50 -8.20 -13.79
C ASN A 755 -32.57 -9.73 -13.61
N VAL A 756 -32.00 -10.51 -14.53
CA VAL A 756 -31.86 -11.97 -14.34
C VAL A 756 -31.03 -12.26 -13.09
N TRP A 757 -29.93 -11.55 -12.89
CA TRP A 757 -29.10 -11.68 -11.71
C TRP A 757 -29.87 -11.37 -10.42
N ILE A 758 -30.45 -10.17 -10.30
CA ILE A 758 -31.10 -9.72 -9.06
C ILE A 758 -32.32 -10.58 -8.69
N ASN A 759 -33.09 -11.08 -9.67
CA ASN A 759 -34.30 -11.86 -9.37
C ASN A 759 -34.01 -13.33 -9.03
N TYR A 760 -32.91 -13.93 -9.49
CA TYR A 760 -32.61 -15.34 -9.24
C TYR A 760 -31.45 -15.60 -8.27
N ARG A 761 -30.64 -14.58 -7.93
CA ARG A 761 -29.46 -14.75 -7.06
C ARG A 761 -29.76 -15.31 -5.68
N GLU A 762 -30.92 -15.01 -5.09
CA GLU A 762 -31.28 -15.53 -3.76
C GLU A 762 -31.57 -17.04 -3.80
N CYS A 763 -32.29 -17.50 -4.83
CA CYS A 763 -32.56 -18.92 -5.06
C CYS A 763 -31.30 -19.67 -5.57
N PHE A 764 -30.43 -18.98 -6.30
CA PHE A 764 -29.21 -19.52 -6.88
C PHE A 764 -27.98 -18.67 -6.55
N PRO A 765 -27.40 -18.79 -5.34
CA PRO A 765 -26.24 -18.01 -4.92
C PRO A 765 -25.03 -18.13 -5.85
N LYS A 766 -24.90 -19.26 -6.57
CA LYS A 766 -23.83 -19.48 -7.55
C LYS A 766 -23.81 -18.43 -8.67
N LEU A 767 -24.93 -17.76 -8.96
CA LEU A 767 -25.00 -16.71 -9.97
C LEU A 767 -24.08 -15.53 -9.66
N ASP A 768 -23.86 -15.21 -8.38
CA ASP A 768 -22.98 -14.12 -7.97
C ASP A 768 -21.52 -14.36 -8.40
N HIS A 769 -21.09 -15.63 -8.56
CA HIS A 769 -19.74 -15.96 -9.02
C HIS A 769 -19.52 -15.77 -10.52
N TYR A 770 -20.59 -15.78 -11.32
CA TYR A 770 -20.48 -15.70 -12.78
C TYR A 770 -20.99 -14.35 -13.31
N LEU A 771 -22.20 -13.97 -12.91
CA LEU A 771 -22.90 -12.83 -13.51
C LEU A 771 -22.26 -11.49 -13.18
N VAL A 772 -21.63 -11.33 -12.01
CA VAL A 772 -20.97 -10.07 -11.65
C VAL A 772 -19.82 -9.75 -12.62
N ASP A 773 -18.97 -10.75 -12.87
CA ASP A 773 -17.86 -10.61 -13.80
C ASP A 773 -18.34 -10.49 -15.23
N TRP A 774 -19.32 -11.29 -15.64
CA TRP A 774 -19.87 -11.23 -17.00
C TRP A 774 -20.61 -9.92 -17.27
N ILE A 775 -21.34 -9.35 -16.31
CA ILE A 775 -21.98 -8.03 -16.47
C ILE A 775 -20.90 -6.94 -16.56
N THR A 776 -19.86 -7.01 -15.73
CA THR A 776 -18.72 -6.07 -15.78
C THR A 776 -18.02 -6.13 -17.13
N ASP A 777 -17.73 -7.35 -17.62
CA ASP A 777 -17.13 -7.58 -18.93
C ASP A 777 -18.04 -7.07 -20.06
N TYR A 778 -19.36 -7.28 -19.95
CA TYR A 778 -20.34 -6.81 -20.92
C TYR A 778 -20.39 -5.27 -20.99
N VAL A 779 -20.45 -4.59 -19.85
CA VAL A 779 -20.43 -3.11 -19.78
C VAL A 779 -19.14 -2.57 -20.38
N ALA A 780 -17.99 -3.16 -20.02
CA ALA A 780 -16.70 -2.73 -20.52
C ALA A 780 -16.59 -2.93 -22.04
N LEU A 781 -16.92 -4.12 -22.55
CA LEU A 781 -16.83 -4.47 -23.98
C LEU A 781 -17.77 -3.66 -24.86
N HIS A 782 -18.98 -3.37 -24.36
CA HIS A 782 -20.01 -2.67 -25.12
C HIS A 782 -20.12 -1.18 -24.81
N LYS A 783 -19.27 -0.65 -23.91
CA LYS A 783 -19.23 0.75 -23.48
C LYS A 783 -20.58 1.25 -22.99
N CYS A 784 -21.26 0.45 -22.16
CA CYS A 784 -22.50 0.90 -21.54
C CYS A 784 -22.19 2.07 -20.59
N ASN A 785 -23.05 3.09 -20.57
CA ASN A 785 -22.89 4.25 -19.69
C ASN A 785 -23.41 3.91 -18.28
N VAL A 786 -22.70 3.02 -17.60
CA VAL A 786 -23.04 2.52 -16.25
C VAL A 786 -21.77 2.57 -15.41
N ASP A 787 -21.89 3.03 -14.17
CA ASP A 787 -20.81 2.92 -13.20
C ASP A 787 -20.60 1.45 -12.82
N LEU A 788 -19.47 0.88 -13.26
CA LEU A 788 -19.08 -0.50 -12.94
C LEU A 788 -19.04 -0.75 -11.43
N LEU A 789 -18.77 0.28 -10.63
CA LEU A 789 -18.71 0.17 -9.18
C LEU A 789 -20.07 -0.09 -8.55
N GLU A 790 -21.17 0.33 -9.16
CA GLU A 790 -22.52 0.03 -8.67
C GLU A 790 -22.83 -1.48 -8.70
N ILE A 791 -22.29 -2.23 -9.67
CA ILE A 791 -22.47 -3.69 -9.74
C ILE A 791 -21.79 -4.36 -8.54
N TYR A 792 -20.55 -3.98 -8.26
CA TYR A 792 -19.80 -4.56 -7.14
C TYR A 792 -20.30 -4.08 -5.77
N LYS A 793 -20.83 -2.85 -5.63
CA LYS A 793 -21.46 -2.37 -4.38
C LYS A 793 -22.64 -3.25 -3.96
N GLN A 794 -23.41 -3.81 -4.91
CA GLN A 794 -24.55 -4.70 -4.61
C GLN A 794 -24.13 -6.05 -4.00
N LEU A 795 -22.90 -6.53 -4.23
CA LEU A 795 -22.34 -7.69 -3.53
C LEU A 795 -21.93 -7.33 -2.10
N VAL A 796 -21.32 -6.16 -1.97
CA VAL A 796 -20.63 -5.69 -0.78
C VAL A 796 -21.65 -5.33 0.32
N ASN A 797 -22.81 -4.75 -0.02
CA ASN A 797 -23.93 -4.51 0.89
C ASN A 797 -24.54 -5.77 1.53
N ARG A 798 -24.21 -6.97 1.02
CA ARG A 798 -24.73 -8.25 1.52
C ARG A 798 -23.62 -9.17 2.03
N ASN A 799 -22.45 -8.61 2.34
CA ASN A 799 -21.28 -9.35 2.85
C ASN A 799 -20.77 -10.48 1.92
N ILE A 800 -20.86 -10.30 0.60
CA ILE A 800 -20.38 -11.30 -0.37
C ILE A 800 -18.96 -10.98 -0.81
N TYR A 801 -18.09 -12.00 -0.84
CA TYR A 801 -16.70 -11.91 -1.28
C TYR A 801 -16.60 -11.46 -2.74
N SER A 802 -15.80 -10.43 -2.99
CA SER A 802 -15.45 -10.02 -4.37
C SER A 802 -14.26 -10.83 -4.86
N PHE A 803 -14.25 -11.22 -6.15
CA PHE A 803 -13.06 -11.79 -6.79
C PHE A 803 -11.97 -10.74 -7.06
N TYR A 804 -12.34 -9.45 -7.06
CA TYR A 804 -11.42 -8.34 -7.29
C TYR A 804 -11.56 -7.26 -6.21
N PRO A 805 -11.24 -7.57 -4.94
CA PRO A 805 -11.34 -6.63 -3.83
C PRO A 805 -10.51 -5.36 -4.04
N ASP A 806 -9.36 -5.46 -4.70
CA ASP A 806 -8.50 -4.30 -4.99
C ASP A 806 -9.15 -3.27 -5.91
N ILE A 807 -9.99 -3.69 -6.85
CA ILE A 807 -10.77 -2.79 -7.71
C ILE A 807 -11.78 -2.00 -6.86
N LEU A 808 -12.44 -2.70 -5.94
CA LEU A 808 -13.39 -2.08 -5.01
C LEU A 808 -12.71 -1.06 -4.09
N LEU A 809 -11.55 -1.39 -3.54
CA LEU A 809 -10.83 -0.56 -2.58
C LEU A 809 -10.43 0.80 -3.16
N ALA A 810 -10.08 0.85 -4.44
CA ALA A 810 -9.80 2.10 -5.13
C ALA A 810 -11.00 3.08 -5.12
N SER A 811 -12.23 2.59 -5.08
CA SER A 811 -13.44 3.43 -4.99
C SER A 811 -13.76 3.93 -3.57
N TYR A 812 -13.44 3.12 -2.54
CA TYR A 812 -13.64 3.50 -1.14
C TYR A 812 -12.65 4.56 -0.65
N SER A 813 -11.55 4.80 -1.39
CA SER A 813 -10.63 5.92 -1.13
C SER A 813 -11.33 7.29 -1.15
N LYS A 814 -12.44 7.44 -1.90
CA LYS A 814 -13.20 8.69 -2.06
C LYS A 814 -14.51 8.75 -1.28
N LEU A 815 -15.17 7.61 -1.10
CA LEU A 815 -16.45 7.49 -0.36
C LEU A 815 -16.24 7.45 1.17
N GLY A 816 -15.00 7.28 1.61
CA GLY A 816 -14.62 7.10 3.00
C GLY A 816 -14.62 5.62 3.40
N LEU A 817 -13.77 5.28 4.38
CA LEU A 817 -13.69 3.93 4.95
C LEU A 817 -14.88 3.46 5.83
N PRO A 818 -15.82 4.29 6.35
CA PRO A 818 -16.89 3.77 7.23
C PRO A 818 -17.91 2.92 6.46
N GLN A 819 -17.94 3.03 5.14
CA GLN A 819 -18.81 2.23 4.28
C GLN A 819 -18.17 0.91 3.85
N LEU A 820 -16.94 0.59 4.31
CA LEU A 820 -16.31 -0.70 4.03
C LEU A 820 -17.07 -1.81 4.75
N PRO A 821 -17.74 -2.72 4.03
CA PRO A 821 -18.48 -3.78 4.71
C PRO A 821 -17.52 -4.82 5.26
N LEU A 822 -18.00 -5.52 6.28
CA LEU A 822 -17.20 -6.46 7.04
C LEU A 822 -16.59 -7.55 6.13
N ALA A 823 -17.30 -8.00 5.10
CA ALA A 823 -16.77 -8.98 4.15
C ALA A 823 -15.53 -8.48 3.37
N LEU A 824 -15.47 -7.21 2.98
CA LEU A 824 -14.30 -6.65 2.29
C LEU A 824 -13.14 -6.43 3.26
N ILE A 825 -13.44 -6.02 4.50
CA ILE A 825 -12.43 -5.95 5.58
C ILE A 825 -11.85 -7.35 5.83
N ASN A 826 -12.69 -8.38 5.82
CA ASN A 826 -12.27 -9.77 5.99
C ASN A 826 -11.31 -10.24 4.89
N GLN A 827 -11.45 -9.74 3.66
CA GLN A 827 -10.50 -10.00 2.55
C GLN A 827 -9.19 -9.22 2.69
N LEU A 828 -9.19 -8.15 3.48
CA LEU A 828 -8.03 -7.30 3.74
C LEU A 828 -7.23 -7.72 4.98
N THR A 829 -7.77 -8.61 5.81
CA THR A 829 -7.14 -9.10 7.03
C THR A 829 -6.63 -10.54 6.86
N ASP A 830 -5.72 -10.95 7.75
CA ASP A 830 -5.29 -12.35 7.91
C ASP A 830 -6.16 -13.11 8.92
N TYR A 831 -7.13 -12.42 9.53
CA TYR A 831 -8.10 -12.96 10.48
C TYR A 831 -9.50 -12.98 9.87
N ASN A 832 -10.21 -14.12 10.00
CA ASN A 832 -11.56 -14.27 9.48
C ASN A 832 -12.61 -13.91 10.55
N VAL A 833 -13.00 -12.65 10.61
CA VAL A 833 -14.00 -12.13 11.57
C VAL A 833 -15.34 -12.87 11.46
N LEU A 834 -15.75 -13.21 10.22
CA LEU A 834 -17.03 -13.87 9.94
C LEU A 834 -17.10 -15.30 10.51
N ARG A 835 -15.96 -15.88 10.91
CA ARG A 835 -15.89 -17.19 11.56
C ARG A 835 -15.61 -17.10 13.06
N SER A 836 -15.44 -15.90 13.61
CA SER A 836 -15.20 -15.75 15.04
C SER A 836 -16.39 -16.24 15.86
N LYS A 837 -16.13 -16.85 17.02
CA LYS A 837 -17.19 -17.26 17.94
C LYS A 837 -18.06 -16.08 18.37
N PHE A 838 -17.41 -14.96 18.65
CA PHE A 838 -18.11 -13.72 19.00
C PHE A 838 -19.08 -13.28 17.90
N TYR A 839 -18.72 -13.42 16.62
CA TYR A 839 -19.64 -13.19 15.52
C TYR A 839 -20.79 -14.20 15.51
N ASN A 840 -20.50 -15.51 15.56
CA ASN A 840 -21.52 -16.56 15.44
C ASN A 840 -22.48 -16.64 16.65
N GLU A 841 -22.08 -16.19 17.84
CA GLU A 841 -22.89 -16.21 19.07
C GLU A 841 -23.74 -14.94 19.27
N GLY A 842 -24.27 -14.39 18.17
CA GLY A 842 -25.27 -13.32 18.19
C GLY A 842 -24.72 -11.89 18.32
N CYS A 843 -23.40 -11.68 18.26
CA CYS A 843 -22.80 -10.33 18.20
C CYS A 843 -22.48 -9.85 16.78
N GLN A 844 -23.06 -10.48 15.75
CA GLN A 844 -22.92 -10.12 14.33
C GLN A 844 -23.15 -8.63 14.09
N ALA A 845 -24.32 -8.13 14.51
CA ALA A 845 -24.69 -6.72 14.34
C ALA A 845 -23.70 -5.76 15.02
N LEU A 846 -23.12 -6.16 16.15
CA LEU A 846 -22.13 -5.35 16.86
C LEU A 846 -20.82 -5.27 16.07
N LEU A 847 -20.33 -6.38 15.53
CA LEU A 847 -19.10 -6.41 14.73
C LEU A 847 -19.28 -5.73 13.38
N GLU A 848 -20.41 -5.96 12.71
CA GLU A 848 -20.77 -5.29 11.46
C GLU A 848 -20.90 -3.77 11.63
N GLU A 849 -21.32 -3.31 12.81
CA GLU A 849 -21.41 -1.88 13.11
C GLU A 849 -20.06 -1.26 13.52
N TYR A 850 -19.36 -1.87 14.49
CA TYR A 850 -18.24 -1.21 15.15
C TYR A 850 -16.88 -1.48 14.52
N ILE A 851 -16.67 -2.57 13.77
CA ILE A 851 -15.39 -2.79 13.06
C ILE A 851 -15.18 -1.75 11.95
N PRO A 852 -16.12 -1.55 11.01
CA PRO A 852 -15.98 -0.52 9.97
C PRO A 852 -15.83 0.89 10.57
N LYS A 853 -16.64 1.22 11.59
CA LYS A 853 -16.54 2.49 12.32
C LYS A 853 -15.16 2.66 12.95
N THR A 854 -14.63 1.65 13.62
CA THR A 854 -13.31 1.75 14.26
C THR A 854 -12.20 1.96 13.23
N ILE A 855 -12.25 1.28 12.07
CA ILE A 855 -11.30 1.51 10.97
C ILE A 855 -11.39 2.94 10.44
N GLU A 856 -12.60 3.46 10.21
CA GLU A 856 -12.79 4.87 9.82
C GLU A 856 -12.21 5.81 10.87
N LYS A 857 -12.48 5.53 12.13
CA LYS A 857 -12.09 6.34 13.28
C LYS A 857 -10.56 6.37 13.39
N VAL A 858 -9.88 5.24 13.25
CA VAL A 858 -8.42 5.16 13.14
C VAL A 858 -7.92 5.92 11.91
N ASN A 859 -8.61 5.81 10.77
CA ASN A 859 -8.27 6.57 9.57
C ASN A 859 -8.43 8.09 9.75
N ALA A 860 -9.47 8.54 10.45
CA ALA A 860 -9.67 9.94 10.78
C ALA A 860 -8.60 10.44 11.74
N TYR A 861 -8.21 9.62 12.73
CA TYR A 861 -7.07 9.91 13.60
C TYR A 861 -5.77 10.05 12.81
N LEU A 862 -5.50 9.16 11.86
CA LEU A 862 -4.33 9.26 10.97
C LEU A 862 -4.42 10.47 10.03
N LEU A 863 -5.60 10.79 9.49
CA LEU A 863 -5.80 12.01 8.70
C LEU A 863 -5.57 13.27 9.54
N GLN A 864 -6.01 13.31 10.80
CA GLN A 864 -5.79 14.45 11.69
C GLN A 864 -4.32 14.60 12.11
N LYS A 865 -3.66 13.49 12.45
CA LYS A 865 -2.28 13.49 12.96
C LYS A 865 -1.24 13.54 11.84
N HIS A 866 -1.54 12.91 10.69
CA HIS A 866 -0.61 12.65 9.60
C HIS A 866 -1.03 13.18 8.21
N HIS A 867 -2.23 13.76 8.05
CA HIS A 867 -2.82 14.18 6.75
C HIS A 867 -2.88 13.09 5.68
N LEU A 868 -2.73 11.82 6.08
CA LEU A 868 -2.78 10.65 5.22
C LEU A 868 -3.75 9.63 5.84
N GLY A 869 -4.66 9.10 5.01
CA GLY A 869 -5.53 8.00 5.41
C GLY A 869 -4.79 6.65 5.37
N ILE A 870 -5.41 5.60 5.89
CA ILE A 870 -4.85 4.23 5.93
C ILE A 870 -4.41 3.77 4.54
N LEU A 871 -5.29 3.89 3.52
CA LEU A 871 -4.97 3.41 2.17
C LEU A 871 -3.86 4.20 1.49
N ASP A 872 -3.74 5.50 1.77
CA ASP A 872 -2.66 6.33 1.24
C ASP A 872 -1.34 6.04 1.96
N PHE A 873 -1.42 5.81 3.27
CA PHE A 873 -0.28 5.52 4.13
C PHE A 873 0.36 4.17 3.78
N PHE A 874 -0.45 3.15 3.52
CA PHE A 874 -0.01 1.81 3.17
C PHE A 874 -0.15 1.52 1.68
N LYS A 875 -0.05 2.54 0.83
CA LYS A 875 -0.19 2.38 -0.63
C LYS A 875 1.01 1.65 -1.23
N PRO A 876 0.81 0.50 -1.89
CA PRO A 876 1.86 -0.15 -2.68
C PRO A 876 2.47 0.82 -3.71
N SER A 877 3.78 0.72 -3.90
CA SER A 877 4.50 1.59 -4.86
C SER A 877 4.24 1.24 -6.33
N GLN A 878 3.69 0.05 -6.61
CA GLN A 878 3.45 -0.47 -7.96
C GLN A 878 1.98 -0.84 -8.14
N THR A 879 1.47 -0.59 -9.35
CA THR A 879 0.20 -1.12 -9.83
C THR A 879 0.43 -2.51 -10.42
N GLU A 880 -0.57 -3.38 -10.28
CA GLU A 880 -0.64 -4.69 -10.90
C GLU A 880 -1.58 -4.62 -12.10
N LYS A 881 -1.22 -5.35 -13.17
CA LYS A 881 -2.09 -5.55 -14.33
C LYS A 881 -2.65 -6.95 -14.29
N ILE A 882 -3.96 -7.06 -14.16
CA ILE A 882 -4.69 -8.31 -14.24
C ILE A 882 -5.16 -8.46 -15.69
N GLN A 883 -4.73 -9.53 -16.35
CA GLN A 883 -5.16 -9.88 -17.71
C GLN A 883 -6.06 -11.11 -17.67
N ARG A 884 -7.24 -11.01 -18.30
CA ARG A 884 -8.19 -12.13 -18.41
C ARG A 884 -8.99 -12.08 -19.71
N GLU A 885 -9.45 -13.24 -20.16
CA GLU A 885 -10.41 -13.35 -21.26
C GLU A 885 -11.82 -12.89 -20.81
N PRO A 886 -12.57 -12.15 -21.65
CA PRO A 886 -13.95 -11.80 -21.35
C PRO A 886 -14.85 -13.03 -21.25
N PHE A 887 -15.81 -12.98 -20.33
CA PHE A 887 -16.82 -14.04 -20.15
C PHE A 887 -16.19 -15.41 -19.88
N ARG A 888 -15.11 -15.46 -19.11
CA ARG A 888 -14.43 -16.72 -18.73
C ARG A 888 -15.46 -17.75 -18.27
N SER A 889 -15.35 -18.97 -18.80
CA SER A 889 -16.25 -20.10 -18.52
C SER A 889 -17.70 -19.96 -19.05
N ALA A 890 -17.98 -19.00 -19.95
CA ALA A 890 -19.26 -18.88 -20.66
C ALA A 890 -19.19 -19.38 -22.12
N VAL A 891 -20.34 -19.72 -22.69
CA VAL A 891 -20.46 -19.99 -24.14
C VAL A 891 -20.54 -18.65 -24.89
N TYR A 892 -19.38 -18.14 -25.33
CA TYR A 892 -19.25 -16.84 -25.99
C TYR A 892 -18.45 -16.96 -27.31
N CYS A 893 -18.99 -16.39 -28.39
CA CYS A 893 -18.36 -16.43 -29.72
C CYS A 893 -17.81 -15.06 -30.12
N HIS A 894 -16.50 -14.96 -30.30
CA HIS A 894 -15.84 -13.76 -30.85
C HIS A 894 -14.97 -14.07 -32.07
N LYS A 895 -14.80 -13.07 -32.95
CA LYS A 895 -14.01 -13.20 -34.19
C LYS A 895 -12.50 -12.97 -34.00
N SER A 896 -12.08 -12.47 -32.84
CA SER A 896 -10.68 -12.17 -32.50
C SER A 896 -10.47 -12.35 -31.00
N SER A 897 -9.28 -12.78 -30.60
CA SER A 897 -8.85 -12.84 -29.20
C SER A 897 -9.08 -11.47 -28.55
N ARG A 898 -9.80 -11.43 -27.45
CA ARG A 898 -10.00 -10.19 -26.67
C ARG A 898 -9.46 -10.43 -25.28
N GLU A 899 -8.72 -9.46 -24.76
CA GLU A 899 -8.25 -9.50 -23.38
C GLU A 899 -8.71 -8.24 -22.65
N ILE A 900 -9.17 -8.43 -21.43
CA ILE A 900 -9.49 -7.35 -20.50
C ILE A 900 -8.26 -7.16 -19.61
N THR A 901 -7.65 -5.98 -19.68
CA THR A 901 -6.55 -5.59 -18.79
C THR A 901 -7.08 -4.60 -17.74
N ILE A 902 -7.03 -5.02 -16.49
CA ILE A 902 -7.41 -4.20 -15.34
C ILE A 902 -6.14 -3.76 -14.63
N GLU A 903 -5.92 -2.45 -14.52
CA GLU A 903 -4.83 -1.91 -13.70
C GLU A 903 -5.37 -1.56 -12.31
N THR A 904 -4.79 -2.16 -11.27
CA THR A 904 -5.21 -1.97 -9.88
C THR A 904 -4.02 -1.82 -8.94
N VAL A 905 -4.27 -1.32 -7.73
CA VAL A 905 -3.27 -1.26 -6.65
C VAL A 905 -3.48 -2.49 -5.76
N PRO A 906 -2.49 -3.37 -5.58
CA PRO A 906 -2.68 -4.68 -4.93
C PRO A 906 -2.67 -4.57 -3.40
N PHE A 907 -3.66 -3.89 -2.82
CA PHE A 907 -3.82 -3.74 -1.37
C PHE A 907 -3.99 -5.08 -0.66
N THR A 908 -4.72 -6.03 -1.26
CA THR A 908 -4.96 -7.37 -0.71
C THR A 908 -3.72 -8.25 -0.65
N LYS A 909 -2.67 -7.93 -1.41
CA LYS A 909 -1.37 -8.60 -1.35
C LYS A 909 -0.34 -7.82 -0.54
N HIS A 910 -0.69 -6.60 -0.11
CA HIS A 910 0.23 -5.71 0.56
C HIS A 910 0.35 -6.02 2.06
N LYS A 911 1.37 -6.83 2.41
CA LYS A 911 1.59 -7.31 3.78
C LYS A 911 1.53 -6.22 4.87
N PRO A 912 2.19 -5.04 4.72
CA PRO A 912 2.12 -4.00 5.75
C PRO A 912 0.69 -3.51 6.05
N LEU A 913 -0.17 -3.40 5.03
CA LEU A 913 -1.57 -3.01 5.22
C LEU A 913 -2.35 -4.12 5.94
N ARG A 914 -2.18 -5.37 5.52
CA ARG A 914 -2.91 -6.52 6.09
C ARG A 914 -2.56 -6.74 7.56
N ASP A 915 -1.27 -6.69 7.89
CA ASP A 915 -0.79 -6.83 9.27
C ASP A 915 -1.38 -5.72 10.17
N PHE A 916 -1.44 -4.48 9.65
CA PHE A 916 -2.01 -3.33 10.36
C PHE A 916 -3.52 -3.48 10.56
N LEU A 917 -4.29 -3.76 9.51
CA LEU A 917 -5.74 -3.94 9.60
C LEU A 917 -6.11 -5.13 10.49
N THR A 918 -5.38 -6.25 10.40
CA THR A 918 -5.59 -7.41 11.27
C THR A 918 -5.42 -7.04 12.74
N SER A 919 -4.41 -6.21 13.04
CA SER A 919 -4.16 -5.74 14.40
C SER A 919 -5.27 -4.80 14.90
N VAL A 920 -5.76 -3.89 14.06
CA VAL A 920 -6.89 -3.00 14.39
C VAL A 920 -8.16 -3.83 14.64
N VAL A 921 -8.47 -4.79 13.77
CA VAL A 921 -9.68 -5.63 13.86
C VAL A 921 -9.65 -6.51 15.11
N LYS A 922 -8.56 -7.27 15.35
CA LYS A 922 -8.43 -8.11 16.56
C LYS A 922 -8.47 -7.28 17.85
N HIS A 923 -7.94 -6.06 17.84
CA HIS A 923 -8.01 -5.18 19.01
C HIS A 923 -9.42 -4.65 19.26
N THR A 924 -10.10 -4.20 18.19
CA THR A 924 -11.49 -3.74 18.23
C THR A 924 -12.41 -4.82 18.77
N GLU A 925 -12.32 -6.05 18.24
CA GLU A 925 -13.14 -7.16 18.70
C GLU A 925 -12.87 -7.51 20.17
N ASN A 926 -11.60 -7.54 20.59
CA ASN A 926 -11.25 -7.77 22.00
C ASN A 926 -11.89 -6.73 22.93
N LYS A 927 -11.92 -5.46 22.52
CA LYS A 927 -12.55 -4.41 23.32
C LYS A 927 -14.06 -4.57 23.39
N LEU A 928 -14.70 -4.98 22.29
CA LEU A 928 -16.13 -5.30 22.26
C LEU A 928 -16.46 -6.53 23.13
N ARG A 929 -15.62 -7.57 23.10
CA ARG A 929 -15.70 -8.75 23.96
C ARG A 929 -15.63 -8.34 25.44
N GLU A 930 -14.69 -7.48 25.81
CA GLU A 930 -14.56 -6.94 27.18
C GLU A 930 -15.85 -6.21 27.61
N ILE A 931 -16.38 -5.31 26.78
CA ILE A 931 -17.59 -4.52 27.08
C ILE A 931 -18.83 -5.41 27.23
N LYS A 932 -18.92 -6.50 26.45
CA LYS A 932 -20.02 -7.47 26.51
C LYS A 932 -19.81 -8.57 27.57
N GLY A 933 -18.70 -8.57 28.30
CA GLY A 933 -18.37 -9.61 29.28
C GLY A 933 -18.19 -10.99 28.63
N TYR A 934 -17.72 -11.04 27.39
CA TYR A 934 -17.44 -12.27 26.66
C TYR A 934 -16.13 -12.89 27.15
N THR A 935 -16.13 -14.21 27.36
CA THR A 935 -14.98 -14.97 27.84
C THR A 935 -14.12 -15.41 26.65
N GLY A 936 -12.84 -15.06 26.65
CA GLY A 936 -11.87 -15.44 25.62
C GLY A 936 -11.34 -14.25 24.82
N ARG A 937 -10.01 -14.15 24.69
CA ARG A 937 -9.33 -13.03 24.03
C ARG A 937 -8.61 -13.48 22.76
N LEU A 938 -8.74 -12.71 21.68
CA LEU A 938 -7.95 -12.87 20.47
C LEU A 938 -6.49 -12.43 20.70
N ARG A 939 -5.55 -13.23 20.20
CA ARG A 939 -4.10 -13.12 20.46
C ARG A 939 -3.27 -12.96 19.19
N GLY A 940 -1.98 -12.67 19.36
CA GLY A 940 -0.97 -12.72 18.28
C GLY A 940 -0.91 -11.49 17.34
N TYR A 941 -1.17 -10.28 17.84
CA TYR A 941 -1.08 -9.04 17.04
C TYR A 941 -0.33 -7.92 17.78
N THR A 942 0.20 -6.94 17.04
CA THR A 942 0.89 -5.76 17.61
C THR A 942 0.42 -4.49 16.92
N ILE A 943 -0.02 -3.51 17.70
CA ILE A 943 -0.49 -2.20 17.23
C ILE A 943 0.24 -1.08 17.96
N GLU A 944 0.33 0.10 17.34
CA GLU A 944 0.95 1.27 17.94
C GLU A 944 0.21 1.68 19.24
N PRO A 945 0.92 1.95 20.36
CA PRO A 945 0.29 2.25 21.65
C PRO A 945 -0.68 3.43 21.62
N ASP A 946 -0.37 4.46 20.84
CA ASP A 946 -1.23 5.63 20.66
C ASP A 946 -2.57 5.24 20.00
N ILE A 947 -2.53 4.39 18.98
CA ILE A 947 -3.73 3.91 18.26
C ILE A 947 -4.52 2.96 19.17
N MET A 948 -3.83 2.08 19.91
CA MET A 948 -4.45 1.18 20.88
C MET A 948 -5.29 1.96 21.90
N LYS A 949 -4.66 2.93 22.58
CA LYS A 949 -5.33 3.77 23.56
C LYS A 949 -6.51 4.54 22.96
N TRP A 950 -6.33 5.03 21.73
CA TRP A 950 -7.37 5.77 21.04
C TRP A 950 -8.60 4.90 20.70
N ILE A 951 -8.39 3.67 20.22
CA ILE A 951 -9.47 2.71 19.96
C ILE A 951 -10.22 2.39 21.26
N ASP A 952 -9.48 2.15 22.35
CA ASP A 952 -10.06 1.86 23.67
C ASP A 952 -10.94 3.02 24.17
N ASP A 953 -10.45 4.26 24.09
CA ASP A 953 -11.18 5.47 24.51
C ASP A 953 -12.42 5.71 23.64
N TYR A 954 -12.29 5.53 22.32
CA TYR A 954 -13.39 5.65 21.36
C TYR A 954 -14.53 4.66 21.66
N LEU A 955 -14.23 3.36 21.70
CA LEU A 955 -15.25 2.33 21.91
C LEU A 955 -15.91 2.44 23.29
N THR A 956 -15.13 2.80 24.30
CA THR A 956 -15.67 3.01 25.66
C THR A 956 -16.63 4.20 25.71
N SER A 957 -16.35 5.29 25.00
CA SER A 957 -17.21 6.48 24.97
C SER A 957 -18.50 6.29 24.15
N GLU A 958 -18.46 5.56 23.04
CA GLU A 958 -19.65 5.30 22.21
C GLU A 958 -20.62 4.30 22.83
N LEU A 959 -20.10 3.22 23.43
CA LEU A 959 -20.92 2.12 23.97
C LEU A 959 -21.45 2.41 25.39
N LYS A 960 -20.83 3.35 26.12
CA LYS A 960 -21.37 3.92 27.35
C LYS A 960 -21.98 5.29 27.02
N GLY A 961 -23.25 5.32 26.61
CA GLY A 961 -23.97 6.57 26.30
C GLY A 961 -23.92 7.63 27.42
N PRO A 962 -24.39 8.88 27.16
CA PRO A 962 -24.23 10.01 28.08
C PRO A 962 -24.79 9.68 29.47
N GLU A 963 -23.96 9.88 30.49
CA GLU A 963 -24.26 9.56 31.89
C GLU A 963 -25.61 10.13 32.35
N ILE A 964 -26.59 9.25 32.57
CA ILE A 964 -27.57 9.50 33.63
C ILE A 964 -26.79 9.35 34.93
N THR A 965 -26.70 10.45 35.67
CA THR A 965 -26.14 10.54 37.02
C THR A 965 -26.85 9.57 37.96
N VAL A 966 -26.36 8.32 38.03
CA VAL A 966 -26.74 7.38 39.08
C VAL A 966 -25.76 7.54 40.22
N LYS A 967 -26.31 7.98 41.37
CA LYS A 967 -25.66 8.11 42.67
C LYS A 967 -24.76 6.90 42.99
N PRO A 968 -23.67 7.10 43.76
CA PRO A 968 -22.77 6.01 44.15
C PRO A 968 -23.53 4.95 44.95
N SER A 969 -23.52 3.71 44.47
CA SER A 969 -23.95 2.54 45.24
C SER A 969 -22.90 2.22 46.32
N PRO A 970 -23.31 1.68 47.48
CA PRO A 970 -22.51 1.68 48.69
C PRO A 970 -21.33 0.71 48.57
N LYS A 971 -20.20 1.09 49.19
CA LYS A 971 -19.08 0.17 49.44
C LYS A 971 -19.59 -1.08 50.14
N ILE A 972 -19.51 -2.23 49.46
CA ILE A 972 -19.70 -3.53 50.10
C ILE A 972 -18.39 -3.84 50.83
N GLU A 973 -18.35 -3.54 52.13
CA GLU A 973 -17.38 -4.15 53.03
C GLU A 973 -17.79 -5.60 53.26
N ILE A 974 -17.00 -6.51 52.69
CA ILE A 974 -17.14 -7.95 52.93
C ILE A 974 -16.64 -8.20 54.36
N ASP A 975 -17.57 -8.52 55.25
CA ASP A 975 -17.28 -8.88 56.63
C ASP A 975 -16.55 -10.23 56.66
N ALA A 976 -15.22 -10.17 56.85
CA ALA A 976 -14.32 -11.33 56.86
C ALA A 976 -14.73 -12.39 57.91
N SER A 977 -15.52 -12.02 58.91
CA SER A 977 -16.03 -12.94 59.93
C SER A 977 -17.06 -13.94 59.38
N LYS A 978 -17.92 -13.52 58.43
CA LYS A 978 -18.93 -14.40 57.80
C LYS A 978 -18.34 -15.34 56.76
N VAL A 979 -17.28 -14.92 56.07
CA VAL A 979 -16.57 -15.77 55.09
C VAL A 979 -15.83 -16.90 55.77
N ALA A 980 -15.18 -16.63 56.92
CA ALA A 980 -14.56 -17.67 57.73
C ALA A 980 -15.58 -18.68 58.30
N GLN A 981 -16.80 -18.21 58.61
CA GLN A 981 -17.88 -19.06 59.11
C GLN A 981 -18.43 -19.98 57.99
N LEU A 982 -18.59 -19.46 56.77
CA LEU A 982 -18.97 -20.26 55.60
C LEU A 982 -17.92 -21.32 55.22
N ILE A 983 -16.63 -21.01 55.35
CA ILE A 983 -15.55 -21.98 55.13
C ILE A 983 -15.61 -23.07 56.21
N LYS A 984 -15.81 -22.68 57.48
CA LYS A 984 -15.90 -23.62 58.61
C LYS A 984 -17.16 -24.50 58.57
N ASP A 985 -18.26 -23.96 58.04
CA ASP A 985 -19.50 -24.71 57.82
C ASP A 985 -19.37 -25.64 56.61
N SER A 986 -18.65 -25.22 55.56
CA SER A 986 -18.37 -26.07 54.39
C SER A 986 -17.39 -27.20 54.72
N ASP A 987 -16.41 -26.98 55.59
CA ASP A 987 -15.50 -28.01 56.09
C ASP A 987 -16.20 -28.99 57.04
N LYS A 988 -17.15 -28.51 57.86
CA LYS A 988 -18.02 -29.39 58.67
C LYS A 988 -18.93 -30.29 57.82
N VAL A 989 -19.46 -29.77 56.72
CA VAL A 989 -20.26 -30.57 55.77
C VAL A 989 -19.38 -31.60 55.08
N ARG A 990 -18.13 -31.25 54.77
CA ARG A 990 -17.14 -32.17 54.19
C ARG A 990 -16.77 -33.30 55.16
N ASP A 991 -16.54 -33.00 56.43
CA ASP A 991 -16.21 -34.01 57.45
C ASP A 991 -17.41 -34.91 57.81
N MET A 992 -18.64 -34.38 57.76
CA MET A 992 -19.87 -35.18 57.91
C MET A 992 -20.09 -36.14 56.73
N LEU A 993 -19.65 -35.79 55.52
CA LEU A 993 -19.79 -36.62 54.32
C LEU A 993 -18.72 -37.73 54.21
N ILE A 994 -17.63 -37.65 55.00
CA ILE A 994 -16.53 -38.62 54.98
C ILE A 994 -16.74 -39.74 56.04
N ALA A 995 -17.63 -39.53 57.03
CA ALA A 995 -17.74 -40.40 58.19
C ALA A 995 -18.83 -41.50 58.13
N ASP A 996 -19.56 -41.65 57.03
CA ASP A 996 -20.65 -42.64 56.93
C ASP A 996 -20.39 -43.64 55.79
N GLU A 997 -19.41 -44.54 56.02
CA GLU A 997 -19.29 -45.80 55.27
C GLU A 997 -20.23 -46.84 55.89
N GLY A 998 -21.36 -47.12 55.23
CA GLY A 998 -22.33 -48.13 55.67
C GLY A 998 -23.29 -48.56 54.56
N VAL A 999 -22.76 -49.32 53.58
CA VAL A 999 -23.39 -50.25 52.63
C VAL A 999 -24.89 -50.06 52.29
N THR A 1000 -25.19 -49.64 51.05
CA THR A 1000 -26.25 -50.25 50.21
C THR A 1000 -26.05 -49.91 48.72
N GLU A 1001 -25.84 -50.97 47.93
CA GLU A 1001 -25.96 -51.17 46.47
C GLU A 1001 -25.94 -49.96 45.51
N VAL A 1002 -24.92 -49.94 44.63
CA VAL A 1002 -24.90 -49.15 43.39
C VAL A 1002 -25.26 -50.06 42.20
N PRO A 1003 -26.34 -49.77 41.44
CA PRO A 1003 -26.43 -50.20 40.06
C PRO A 1003 -26.41 -48.97 39.13
N GLY A 1004 -25.40 -48.90 38.25
CA GLY A 1004 -25.46 -48.04 37.07
C GLY A 1004 -24.14 -47.38 36.67
N LYS A 1005 -23.41 -48.05 35.77
CA LYS A 1005 -22.28 -47.51 35.01
C LYS A 1005 -22.57 -46.11 34.47
N VAL A 1006 -21.62 -45.19 34.57
CA VAL A 1006 -21.55 -44.01 33.69
C VAL A 1006 -21.48 -44.55 32.26
N GLN A 1007 -22.56 -44.37 31.50
CA GLN A 1007 -22.60 -44.75 30.10
C GLN A 1007 -21.66 -43.82 29.33
N ASN A 1008 -20.69 -44.41 28.64
CA ASN A 1008 -20.06 -43.81 27.46
C ASN A 1008 -21.18 -43.55 26.45
N VAL A 1009 -21.67 -42.31 26.40
CA VAL A 1009 -22.48 -41.86 25.27
C VAL A 1009 -21.49 -41.46 24.18
N GLU A 1010 -21.32 -42.33 23.19
CA GLU A 1010 -20.65 -41.99 21.93
C GLU A 1010 -21.34 -40.77 21.32
N PRO A 1011 -20.60 -39.83 20.69
CA PRO A 1011 -21.23 -38.71 19.98
C PRO A 1011 -22.24 -39.28 18.99
N THR A 1012 -23.52 -38.99 19.21
CA THR A 1012 -24.58 -39.57 18.39
C THR A 1012 -24.53 -38.90 17.02
N ILE A 1013 -24.02 -39.61 16.01
CA ILE A 1013 -23.96 -39.11 14.64
C ILE A 1013 -25.34 -39.34 14.01
N ILE A 1014 -26.12 -38.28 13.88
CA ILE A 1014 -27.39 -38.29 13.14
C ILE A 1014 -27.19 -37.49 11.86
N ALA A 1015 -27.41 -38.12 10.70
CA ALA A 1015 -27.23 -37.49 9.38
C ALA A 1015 -25.83 -36.87 9.13
N GLY A 1016 -24.78 -37.45 9.72
CA GLY A 1016 -23.38 -37.06 9.47
C GLY A 1016 -22.89 -35.81 10.21
N ARG A 1017 -23.60 -35.35 11.26
CA ARG A 1017 -23.16 -34.23 12.12
C ARG A 1017 -23.02 -34.70 13.57
N ILE A 1018 -22.00 -34.20 14.28
CA ILE A 1018 -21.86 -34.42 15.73
C ILE A 1018 -22.86 -33.51 16.45
N GLU A 1019 -23.88 -34.07 17.10
CA GLU A 1019 -24.79 -33.28 17.93
C GLU A 1019 -24.16 -32.93 19.29
N ARG A 1020 -24.42 -31.68 19.70
CA ARG A 1020 -24.03 -31.14 21.00
C ARG A 1020 -24.75 -31.88 22.13
N PRO A 1021 -24.08 -32.24 23.25
CA PRO A 1021 -24.70 -33.01 24.33
C PRO A 1021 -25.94 -32.30 24.90
N PRO A 1022 -27.06 -33.02 25.10
CA PRO A 1022 -28.28 -32.44 25.64
C PRO A 1022 -28.05 -31.95 27.09
N GLY A 1023 -28.37 -30.68 27.36
CA GLY A 1023 -28.16 -30.04 28.67
C GLY A 1023 -26.89 -29.18 28.80
N THR A 1024 -26.10 -29.04 27.74
CA THR A 1024 -24.92 -28.15 27.70
C THR A 1024 -25.34 -26.67 27.68
N LEU A 1025 -24.74 -25.82 28.52
CA LEU A 1025 -24.99 -24.37 28.61
C LEU A 1025 -24.76 -23.66 27.27
N ASP A 1026 -25.74 -22.93 26.73
CA ASP A 1026 -25.81 -22.34 25.37
C ASP A 1026 -24.51 -21.83 24.72
N LYS A 1027 -23.50 -21.37 25.48
CA LYS A 1027 -22.20 -20.82 25.02
C LYS A 1027 -21.02 -21.82 24.93
N LEU A 1028 -21.20 -23.10 25.24
CA LEU A 1028 -20.14 -24.11 25.22
C LEU A 1028 -20.33 -25.12 24.09
N LEU A 1029 -19.27 -25.54 23.41
CA LEU A 1029 -19.29 -26.53 22.33
C LEU A 1029 -20.11 -26.07 21.12
N THR A 1030 -19.92 -24.81 20.72
CA THR A 1030 -20.63 -24.16 19.61
C THR A 1030 -20.02 -24.52 18.26
N ASP A 1031 -18.71 -24.81 18.19
CA ASP A 1031 -17.98 -25.13 16.96
C ASP A 1031 -17.54 -26.61 16.86
N LEU A 1032 -18.31 -27.52 17.46
CA LEU A 1032 -18.00 -28.96 17.52
C LEU A 1032 -17.64 -29.56 16.14
N GLU A 1033 -18.44 -29.27 15.12
CA GLU A 1033 -18.26 -29.85 13.78
C GLU A 1033 -17.04 -29.26 13.02
N PRO A 1034 -16.85 -27.92 12.93
CA PRO A 1034 -15.63 -27.33 12.35
C PRO A 1034 -14.34 -27.79 13.03
N VAL A 1035 -14.32 -27.83 14.37
CA VAL A 1035 -13.14 -28.29 15.14
C VAL A 1035 -12.92 -29.78 14.93
N HIS A 1036 -13.98 -30.60 14.88
CA HIS A 1036 -13.85 -32.02 14.56
C HIS A 1036 -13.29 -32.26 13.15
N GLN A 1037 -13.75 -31.54 12.14
CA GLN A 1037 -13.20 -31.63 10.77
C GLN A 1037 -11.74 -31.21 10.69
N MET A 1038 -11.37 -30.14 11.40
CA MET A 1038 -9.99 -29.71 11.55
C MET A 1038 -9.14 -30.85 12.16
N LEU A 1039 -9.56 -31.39 13.30
CA LEU A 1039 -8.85 -32.47 14.01
C LEU A 1039 -8.71 -33.75 13.16
N ARG A 1040 -9.64 -34.04 12.24
CA ARG A 1040 -9.55 -35.21 11.34
C ARG A 1040 -8.51 -35.06 10.23
N VAL A 1041 -8.17 -33.81 9.86
CA VAL A 1041 -7.17 -33.51 8.82
C VAL A 1041 -5.77 -33.44 9.41
N LEU A 1042 -5.67 -33.15 10.71
CA LEU A 1042 -4.41 -33.11 11.41
C LEU A 1042 -3.75 -34.49 11.51
N ASP A 1043 -2.45 -34.54 11.32
CA ASP A 1043 -1.65 -35.75 11.49
C ASP A 1043 -1.48 -36.13 12.98
N ARG A 1044 -0.87 -37.29 13.23
CA ARG A 1044 -0.66 -37.81 14.59
C ARG A 1044 0.20 -36.88 15.46
N GLN A 1045 1.18 -36.19 14.88
CA GLN A 1045 2.09 -35.30 15.61
C GLN A 1045 1.39 -33.98 15.99
N GLN A 1046 0.60 -33.43 15.07
CA GLN A 1046 -0.23 -32.25 15.28
C GLN A 1046 -1.31 -32.47 16.36
N LEU A 1047 -1.99 -33.62 16.32
CA LEU A 1047 -2.96 -34.01 17.35
C LEU A 1047 -2.30 -34.23 18.72
N HIS A 1048 -1.09 -34.80 18.73
CA HIS A 1048 -0.34 -34.98 19.96
C HIS A 1048 0.02 -33.62 20.58
N LEU A 1049 0.44 -32.64 19.78
CA LEU A 1049 0.70 -31.25 20.23
C LEU A 1049 -0.51 -30.63 20.93
N LEU A 1050 -1.69 -30.75 20.33
CA LEU A 1050 -2.92 -30.22 20.91
C LEU A 1050 -3.32 -30.93 22.20
N ARG A 1051 -3.10 -32.25 22.31
CA ARG A 1051 -3.34 -33.01 23.56
C ARG A 1051 -2.43 -32.54 24.70
N VAL A 1052 -1.15 -32.33 24.42
CA VAL A 1052 -0.21 -31.82 25.43
C VAL A 1052 -0.53 -30.38 25.83
N LEU A 1053 -0.91 -29.53 24.88
CA LEU A 1053 -1.41 -28.20 25.19
C LEU A 1053 -2.66 -28.27 26.09
N ALA A 1054 -3.58 -29.21 25.85
CA ALA A 1054 -4.76 -29.43 26.68
C ALA A 1054 -4.40 -29.84 28.13
N GLU A 1055 -3.46 -30.78 28.29
CA GLU A 1055 -3.00 -31.28 29.61
C GLU A 1055 -2.34 -30.18 30.46
N HIS A 1056 -1.81 -29.14 29.83
CA HIS A 1056 -1.11 -28.03 30.47
C HIS A 1056 -1.89 -26.71 30.44
N GLN A 1057 -3.22 -26.78 30.55
CA GLN A 1057 -4.09 -25.59 30.62
C GLN A 1057 -4.01 -24.66 29.40
N TRP A 1058 -3.72 -25.21 28.21
CA TRP A 1058 -3.72 -24.50 26.93
C TRP A 1058 -2.64 -23.43 26.76
N GLU A 1059 -1.68 -23.34 27.67
CA GLU A 1059 -0.57 -22.40 27.62
C GLU A 1059 0.73 -23.11 28.02
N LEU A 1060 1.75 -22.99 27.18
CA LEU A 1060 2.96 -23.77 27.37
C LEU A 1060 4.15 -23.02 26.79
N GLY A 1061 5.22 -22.88 27.57
CA GLY A 1061 6.41 -22.20 27.12
C GLY A 1061 7.15 -23.01 26.07
N ASP A 1062 7.87 -22.36 25.16
CA ASP A 1062 8.68 -23.06 24.14
C ASP A 1062 9.66 -24.05 24.77
N LYS A 1063 10.05 -23.84 26.02
CA LYS A 1063 10.99 -24.73 26.74
C LYS A 1063 10.37 -26.05 27.14
N GLU A 1064 9.12 -26.00 27.57
CA GLU A 1064 8.37 -27.15 28.06
C GLU A 1064 7.81 -27.92 26.86
N LEU A 1065 7.35 -27.23 25.81
CA LEU A 1065 6.94 -27.86 24.54
C LEU A 1065 8.08 -28.58 23.84
N ASN A 1066 9.25 -27.94 23.71
CA ASN A 1066 10.42 -28.61 23.16
C ASN A 1066 10.91 -29.76 24.06
N GLY A 1067 10.52 -29.78 25.33
CA GLY A 1067 10.79 -30.88 26.26
C GLY A 1067 9.81 -32.05 26.14
N LEU A 1068 8.54 -31.78 25.78
CA LEU A 1068 7.48 -32.78 25.60
C LEU A 1068 7.45 -33.34 24.18
N PHE A 1069 7.91 -32.57 23.19
CA PHE A 1069 8.06 -32.98 21.78
C PHE A 1069 9.48 -32.76 21.28
N PRO A 1070 10.41 -33.59 21.72
CA PRO A 1070 11.81 -33.32 21.45
C PRO A 1070 12.18 -33.57 19.96
N ASP A 1071 11.48 -34.46 19.23
CA ASP A 1071 11.71 -34.85 17.82
C ASP A 1071 10.96 -33.96 16.83
N MET A 1072 10.13 -33.05 17.33
CA MET A 1072 9.18 -32.31 16.53
C MET A 1072 9.54 -30.83 16.57
N PHE A 1073 9.67 -30.22 15.40
CA PHE A 1073 9.76 -28.77 15.36
C PHE A 1073 8.40 -28.16 15.65
N ILE A 1074 8.28 -27.60 16.86
CA ILE A 1074 7.03 -26.99 17.31
C ILE A 1074 6.58 -25.87 16.37
N ASP A 1075 7.47 -24.96 15.95
CA ASP A 1075 7.06 -23.79 15.15
C ASP A 1075 6.49 -24.16 13.76
N PRO A 1076 7.13 -25.01 12.92
CA PRO A 1076 6.55 -25.53 11.68
C PRO A 1076 5.26 -26.33 11.88
N VAL A 1077 5.15 -27.09 12.97
CA VAL A 1077 3.93 -27.86 13.28
C VAL A 1077 2.81 -26.92 13.74
N VAL A 1078 3.13 -25.88 14.50
CA VAL A 1078 2.22 -24.79 14.87
C VAL A 1078 1.77 -24.03 13.62
N ASP A 1079 2.69 -23.69 12.71
CA ASP A 1079 2.37 -23.04 11.44
C ASP A 1079 1.45 -23.92 10.59
N SER A 1080 1.73 -25.22 10.51
CA SER A 1080 0.89 -26.18 9.79
C SER A 1080 -0.49 -26.35 10.43
N ILE A 1081 -0.57 -26.45 11.77
CA ILE A 1081 -1.85 -26.46 12.50
C ILE A 1081 -2.61 -25.15 12.25
N ASN A 1082 -1.93 -24.02 12.26
CA ASN A 1082 -2.54 -22.71 12.03
C ASN A 1082 -3.00 -22.53 10.57
N GLU A 1083 -2.29 -23.06 9.57
CA GLU A 1083 -2.75 -23.09 8.18
C GLU A 1083 -4.05 -23.91 8.05
N VAL A 1084 -4.10 -25.07 8.71
CA VAL A 1084 -5.30 -25.91 8.76
C VAL A 1084 -6.42 -25.20 9.55
N SER A 1085 -6.11 -24.57 10.68
CA SER A 1085 -7.11 -23.86 11.49
C SER A 1085 -7.68 -22.65 10.78
N LEU A 1086 -6.87 -21.89 10.04
CA LEU A 1086 -7.35 -20.80 9.20
C LEU A 1086 -8.34 -21.31 8.13
N LYS A 1087 -8.11 -22.51 7.59
CA LYS A 1087 -9.00 -23.15 6.60
C LYS A 1087 -10.33 -23.62 7.18
N TYR A 1088 -10.34 -24.24 8.36
CA TYR A 1088 -11.56 -24.84 8.94
C TYR A 1088 -12.27 -23.92 9.94
N VAL A 1089 -11.51 -23.23 10.79
CA VAL A 1089 -11.99 -22.47 11.93
C VAL A 1089 -11.86 -20.95 11.70
N GLY A 1090 -10.95 -20.50 10.83
CA GLY A 1090 -10.86 -19.09 10.40
C GLY A 1090 -9.99 -18.16 11.26
N ASP A 1091 -9.36 -18.67 12.32
CA ASP A 1091 -8.34 -17.95 13.08
C ASP A 1091 -7.15 -18.87 13.37
N LEU A 1092 -6.05 -18.26 13.81
CA LEU A 1092 -4.90 -18.96 14.36
C LEU A 1092 -5.33 -19.70 15.63
N LEU A 1093 -5.20 -21.03 15.61
CA LEU A 1093 -5.51 -21.86 16.76
C LEU A 1093 -4.46 -21.70 17.86
N ILE A 1094 -3.19 -21.50 17.49
CA ILE A 1094 -2.07 -21.37 18.42
C ILE A 1094 -1.38 -20.03 18.18
N ALA A 1095 -1.45 -19.14 19.17
CA ALA A 1095 -0.77 -17.85 19.13
C ALA A 1095 0.57 -17.90 19.89
N VAL A 1096 1.54 -17.12 19.42
CA VAL A 1096 2.84 -16.96 20.09
C VAL A 1096 2.85 -15.65 20.88
N GLU A 1097 2.94 -15.75 22.20
CA GLU A 1097 2.99 -14.59 23.11
C GLU A 1097 4.14 -14.74 24.11
N ARG A 1098 5.09 -13.79 24.12
CA ARG A 1098 6.21 -13.75 25.09
C ARG A 1098 6.96 -15.09 25.22
N ASP A 1099 7.28 -15.72 24.09
CA ASP A 1099 7.93 -17.05 24.00
C ASP A 1099 7.10 -18.23 24.57
N LYS A 1100 5.78 -18.10 24.55
CA LYS A 1100 4.83 -19.18 24.88
C LYS A 1100 3.87 -19.42 23.73
N LYS A 1101 3.44 -20.66 23.57
CA LYS A 1101 2.36 -21.07 22.67
C LYS A 1101 1.09 -21.14 23.49
N VAL A 1102 0.10 -20.38 23.07
CA VAL A 1102 -1.18 -20.26 23.75
C VAL A 1102 -2.26 -20.66 22.77
N VAL A 1103 -3.05 -21.67 23.10
CA VAL A 1103 -4.21 -22.05 22.29
C VAL A 1103 -5.29 -21.00 22.44
N ALA A 1104 -5.86 -20.59 21.31
CA ALA A 1104 -6.93 -19.60 21.23
C ALA A 1104 -8.07 -19.97 22.18
N ASP A 1105 -8.42 -19.02 23.05
CA ASP A 1105 -9.38 -19.23 24.14
C ASP A 1105 -10.74 -19.73 23.64
N ASP A 1106 -11.13 -19.27 22.45
CA ASP A 1106 -12.39 -19.60 21.81
C ASP A 1106 -12.54 -21.10 21.60
N PHE A 1107 -11.52 -21.87 21.18
CA PHE A 1107 -11.71 -23.27 20.75
C PHE A 1107 -11.38 -24.31 21.83
N ARG A 1108 -11.09 -23.87 23.06
CA ARG A 1108 -10.59 -24.75 24.13
C ARG A 1108 -11.62 -25.78 24.57
N ASP A 1109 -12.88 -25.39 24.67
CA ASP A 1109 -13.97 -26.25 25.11
C ASP A 1109 -14.28 -27.34 24.08
N GLU A 1110 -14.32 -27.04 22.78
CA GLU A 1110 -14.46 -28.08 21.75
C GLU A 1110 -13.25 -29.01 21.72
N LEU A 1111 -12.03 -28.48 21.84
CA LEU A 1111 -10.83 -29.31 21.91
C LEU A 1111 -10.85 -30.22 23.14
N GLU A 1112 -11.26 -29.71 24.30
CA GLU A 1112 -11.39 -30.48 25.55
C GLU A 1112 -12.44 -31.59 25.43
N TYR A 1113 -13.53 -31.32 24.71
CA TYR A 1113 -14.57 -32.32 24.45
C TYR A 1113 -14.16 -33.35 23.40
N LEU A 1114 -13.52 -32.94 22.31
CA LEU A 1114 -13.25 -33.80 21.15
C LEU A 1114 -11.95 -34.58 21.26
N LEU A 1115 -10.85 -33.99 21.77
CA LEU A 1115 -9.53 -34.65 21.80
C LEU A 1115 -9.53 -36.01 22.53
N PRO A 1116 -10.26 -36.19 23.66
CA PRO A 1116 -10.36 -37.48 24.35
C PRO A 1116 -11.28 -38.50 23.63
N ARG A 1117 -12.12 -38.04 22.71
CA ARG A 1117 -13.16 -38.82 22.01
C ARG A 1117 -12.83 -39.11 20.55
N LEU A 1118 -11.73 -38.57 20.03
CA LEU A 1118 -11.16 -38.99 18.76
C LEU A 1118 -10.71 -40.45 18.90
N GLU A 1119 -11.42 -41.37 18.25
CA GLU A 1119 -10.93 -42.74 18.09
C GLU A 1119 -9.52 -42.68 17.50
N GLU A 1120 -8.54 -43.24 18.20
CA GLU A 1120 -7.33 -43.68 17.52
C GLU A 1120 -7.77 -44.60 16.38
N PRO A 1121 -7.15 -44.58 15.19
CA PRO A 1121 -7.45 -45.56 14.17
C PRO A 1121 -7.11 -46.93 14.74
N THR A 1122 -8.10 -47.55 15.37
CA THR A 1122 -8.08 -48.91 15.85
C THR A 1122 -7.90 -49.71 14.58
N ILE A 1123 -6.74 -50.36 14.46
CA ILE A 1123 -6.61 -51.52 13.58
C ILE A 1123 -7.66 -52.49 14.13
N GLN A 1124 -8.85 -52.46 13.56
CA GLN A 1124 -9.82 -53.53 13.74
C GLN A 1124 -9.13 -54.76 13.16
N LYS A 1125 -8.66 -55.61 14.06
CA LYS A 1125 -8.54 -57.03 13.79
C LYS A 1125 -9.92 -57.51 13.34
N ALA A 1126 -10.14 -57.50 12.04
CA ALA A 1126 -11.07 -58.42 11.41
C ALA A 1126 -10.32 -59.76 11.34
N GLU A 1127 -10.57 -60.63 12.31
CA GLU A 1127 -10.34 -62.06 12.09
C GLU A 1127 -11.29 -62.52 10.98
N ASP A 1128 -10.67 -63.19 10.00
CA ASP A 1128 -11.22 -64.14 9.05
C ASP A 1128 -12.16 -63.66 7.95
N THR A 1129 -11.58 -63.28 6.79
CA THR A 1129 -11.41 -64.22 5.65
C THR A 1129 -10.80 -63.54 4.42
N TYR A 1130 -9.48 -63.40 4.32
CA TYR A 1130 -8.80 -63.39 3.01
C TYR A 1130 -7.43 -64.05 3.14
N LYS A 1131 -7.18 -65.03 2.27
CA LYS A 1131 -5.94 -65.81 2.19
C LYS A 1131 -4.73 -64.88 2.09
N ALA A 1132 -3.67 -65.21 2.84
CA ALA A 1132 -2.35 -64.59 2.69
C ALA A 1132 -1.92 -64.63 1.23
N LEU A 1133 -1.88 -63.46 0.60
CA LEU A 1133 -1.23 -63.23 -0.68
C LEU A 1133 0.23 -62.95 -0.36
N ASP A 1134 1.10 -63.85 -0.79
CA ASP A 1134 2.56 -63.75 -0.69
C ASP A 1134 3.02 -62.55 -1.55
N LEU A 1135 3.09 -61.37 -0.93
CA LEU A 1135 3.50 -60.10 -1.53
C LEU A 1135 4.85 -59.68 -0.93
N PRO A 1136 5.85 -59.28 -1.73
CA PRO A 1136 7.09 -58.70 -1.22
C PRO A 1136 6.84 -57.45 -0.37
N GLU A 1137 7.74 -57.15 0.58
CA GLU A 1137 7.61 -56.05 1.54
C GLU A 1137 7.35 -54.68 0.87
N GLU A 1138 7.94 -54.45 -0.31
CA GLU A 1138 7.77 -53.25 -1.13
C GLU A 1138 6.33 -53.09 -1.64
N TRP A 1139 5.68 -54.21 -2.01
CA TRP A 1139 4.30 -54.23 -2.50
C TRP A 1139 3.27 -54.20 -1.35
N GLU A 1140 3.62 -54.70 -0.17
CA GLU A 1140 2.81 -54.51 1.04
C GLU A 1140 2.77 -53.02 1.45
N ARG A 1141 3.91 -52.33 1.40
CA ARG A 1141 3.99 -50.87 1.66
C ARG A 1141 3.23 -50.06 0.62
N PHE A 1142 3.38 -50.40 -0.66
CA PHE A 1142 2.59 -49.79 -1.73
C PHE A 1142 1.08 -49.95 -1.51
N ARG A 1143 0.62 -51.15 -1.14
CA ARG A 1143 -0.79 -51.42 -0.80
C ARG A 1143 -1.27 -50.63 0.42
N ALA A 1144 -0.43 -50.46 1.44
CA ALA A 1144 -0.79 -49.70 2.64
C ALA A 1144 -0.90 -48.19 2.39
N ASN A 1145 -0.15 -47.67 1.42
CA ASN A 1145 -0.08 -46.24 1.11
C ASN A 1145 -1.02 -45.79 -0.02
N ILE A 1146 -1.69 -46.73 -0.70
CA ILE A 1146 -2.60 -46.41 -1.80
C ILE A 1146 -3.91 -45.79 -1.26
N SER A 1147 -4.32 -44.66 -1.84
CA SER A 1147 -5.59 -44.03 -1.49
C SER A 1147 -6.79 -44.81 -2.07
N ALA A 1148 -7.98 -44.58 -1.51
CA ALA A 1148 -9.21 -45.23 -1.98
C ALA A 1148 -9.54 -44.96 -3.46
N PHE A 1149 -9.16 -43.79 -3.98
CA PHE A 1149 -9.39 -43.41 -5.38
C PHE A 1149 -8.36 -44.04 -6.33
N GLN A 1150 -7.09 -44.07 -5.92
CA GLN A 1150 -6.02 -44.75 -6.66
C GLN A 1150 -6.25 -46.26 -6.74
N TYR A 1151 -6.74 -46.88 -5.64
CA TYR A 1151 -7.14 -48.29 -5.63
C TYR A 1151 -8.28 -48.58 -6.61
N LYS A 1152 -9.33 -47.74 -6.62
CA LYS A 1152 -10.45 -47.87 -7.59
C LYS A 1152 -9.97 -47.73 -9.03
N ALA A 1153 -9.01 -46.84 -9.29
CA ALA A 1153 -8.42 -46.66 -10.62
C ALA A 1153 -7.62 -47.90 -11.06
N LEU A 1154 -6.76 -48.45 -10.19
CA LEU A 1154 -6.06 -49.72 -10.47
C LEU A 1154 -7.03 -50.88 -10.71
N LEU A 1155 -8.09 -50.99 -9.91
CA LEU A 1155 -9.13 -52.00 -10.08
C LEU A 1155 -9.87 -51.86 -11.42
N ALA A 1156 -10.13 -50.63 -11.87
CA ALA A 1156 -10.74 -50.35 -13.17
C ALA A 1156 -9.82 -50.76 -14.32
N ILE A 1157 -8.51 -50.46 -14.22
CA ILE A 1157 -7.50 -50.83 -15.22
C ILE A 1157 -7.36 -52.36 -15.33
N VAL A 1158 -7.41 -53.09 -14.20
CA VAL A 1158 -7.33 -54.55 -14.19
C VAL A 1158 -8.58 -55.22 -14.81
N LYS A 1159 -9.77 -54.63 -14.64
CA LYS A 1159 -11.04 -55.22 -15.11
C LYS A 1159 -11.36 -54.95 -16.58
N GLN A 1160 -10.72 -53.97 -17.22
CA GLN A 1160 -10.82 -53.63 -18.65
C GLN A 1160 -12.22 -53.33 -19.24
N GLU A 1161 -13.30 -53.30 -18.45
CA GLU A 1161 -14.64 -52.90 -18.92
C GLU A 1161 -14.85 -51.38 -18.77
N ASP A 1162 -15.06 -50.68 -19.89
CA ASP A 1162 -15.28 -49.22 -20.00
C ASP A 1162 -14.29 -48.36 -19.20
N LEU A 1163 -12.99 -48.60 -19.48
CA LEU A 1163 -11.85 -48.06 -18.74
C LEU A 1163 -11.78 -46.53 -18.74
N VAL A 1164 -12.02 -45.89 -19.88
CA VAL A 1164 -11.92 -44.44 -20.03
C VAL A 1164 -13.01 -43.71 -19.25
N SER A 1165 -14.26 -44.18 -19.34
CA SER A 1165 -15.39 -43.60 -18.60
C SER A 1165 -15.24 -43.80 -17.09
N SER A 1166 -14.70 -44.96 -16.68
CA SER A 1166 -14.47 -45.28 -15.26
C SER A 1166 -13.35 -44.44 -14.64
N ILE A 1167 -12.21 -44.27 -15.32
CA ILE A 1167 -11.11 -43.43 -14.83
C ILE A 1167 -11.54 -41.96 -14.79
N ASN A 1168 -12.22 -41.46 -15.82
CA ASN A 1168 -12.72 -40.08 -15.83
C ASN A 1168 -13.66 -39.81 -14.65
N ARG A 1169 -14.58 -40.73 -14.36
CA ARG A 1169 -15.48 -40.62 -13.20
C ARG A 1169 -14.73 -40.63 -11.87
N ILE A 1170 -13.74 -41.50 -11.71
CA ILE A 1170 -12.94 -41.60 -10.48
C ILE A 1170 -12.07 -40.34 -10.28
N ALA A 1171 -11.50 -39.81 -11.37
CA ALA A 1171 -10.73 -38.57 -11.37
C ALA A 1171 -11.62 -37.38 -10.98
N GLU A 1172 -12.83 -37.27 -11.55
CA GLU A 1172 -13.84 -36.27 -11.17
C GLU A 1172 -14.26 -36.38 -9.69
N GLU A 1173 -14.50 -37.60 -9.18
CA GLU A 1173 -14.82 -37.86 -7.77
C GLU A 1173 -13.69 -37.45 -6.81
N SER A 1174 -12.44 -37.40 -7.29
CA SER A 1174 -11.25 -37.00 -6.53
C SER A 1174 -10.78 -35.56 -6.80
N PHE A 1175 -11.50 -34.80 -7.64
CA PHE A 1175 -11.10 -33.47 -8.14
C PHE A 1175 -9.73 -33.44 -8.85
N MET A 1176 -9.33 -34.55 -9.47
CA MET A 1176 -8.09 -34.68 -10.23
C MET A 1176 -8.39 -34.82 -11.73
N MET A 1177 -7.42 -34.47 -12.58
CA MET A 1177 -7.45 -34.86 -13.99
C MET A 1177 -7.09 -36.36 -14.12
N PRO A 1178 -7.64 -37.09 -15.10
CA PRO A 1178 -7.31 -38.50 -15.32
C PRO A 1178 -5.81 -38.79 -15.39
N GLU A 1179 -5.06 -37.94 -16.08
CA GLU A 1179 -3.61 -38.04 -16.22
C GLU A 1179 -2.90 -37.85 -14.87
N MET A 1180 -3.34 -36.86 -14.07
CA MET A 1180 -2.81 -36.61 -12.72
C MET A 1180 -3.10 -37.76 -11.75
N LEU A 1181 -4.24 -38.43 -11.90
CA LEU A 1181 -4.58 -39.60 -11.09
C LEU A 1181 -3.66 -40.78 -11.42
N ILE A 1182 -3.35 -41.00 -12.70
CA ILE A 1182 -2.41 -42.03 -13.16
C ILE A 1182 -0.97 -41.69 -12.74
N ASP A 1183 -0.57 -40.43 -12.89
CA ASP A 1183 0.75 -39.95 -12.44
C ASP A 1183 0.90 -40.13 -10.93
N SER A 1184 -0.14 -39.85 -10.13
CA SER A 1184 -0.10 -40.06 -8.68
C SER A 1184 0.09 -41.53 -8.28
N ILE A 1185 -0.40 -42.48 -9.10
CA ILE A 1185 -0.22 -43.91 -8.87
C ILE A 1185 1.22 -44.31 -9.22
N ASN A 1186 1.75 -43.79 -10.32
CA ASN A 1186 3.14 -44.03 -10.73
C ASN A 1186 4.15 -43.37 -9.79
N GLU A 1187 3.88 -42.18 -9.26
CA GLU A 1187 4.69 -41.54 -8.22
C GLU A 1187 4.73 -42.40 -6.96
N LEU A 1188 3.57 -42.88 -6.50
CA LEU A 1188 3.49 -43.77 -5.34
C LEU A 1188 4.21 -45.11 -5.59
N ALA A 1189 4.14 -45.64 -6.81
CA ALA A 1189 4.86 -46.85 -7.19
C ALA A 1189 6.37 -46.62 -7.24
N LEU A 1190 6.82 -45.45 -7.74
CA LEU A 1190 8.22 -45.05 -7.75
C LEU A 1190 8.77 -44.89 -6.32
N GLU A 1191 7.96 -44.38 -5.37
CA GLU A 1191 8.36 -44.20 -3.97
C GLU A 1191 8.47 -45.52 -3.19
N ASN A 1192 7.64 -46.52 -3.50
CA ASN A 1192 7.55 -47.76 -2.71
C ASN A 1192 8.19 -48.98 -3.39
N ILE A 1193 8.10 -49.07 -4.71
CA ILE A 1193 8.55 -50.21 -5.54
C ILE A 1193 9.80 -49.81 -6.37
N GLY A 1194 10.01 -48.51 -6.62
CA GLY A 1194 11.16 -48.00 -7.37
C GLY A 1194 10.99 -48.00 -8.88
N ASP A 1195 9.78 -48.31 -9.39
CA ASP A 1195 9.48 -48.33 -10.82
C ASP A 1195 8.03 -47.88 -11.12
N MET A 1196 7.78 -47.46 -12.36
CA MET A 1196 6.44 -47.08 -12.84
C MET A 1196 5.64 -48.33 -13.22
N ILE A 1197 4.41 -48.45 -12.71
CA ILE A 1197 3.57 -49.63 -12.92
C ILE A 1197 2.54 -49.44 -14.05
N ILE A 1198 2.24 -48.20 -14.44
CA ILE A 1198 1.35 -47.85 -15.55
C ILE A 1198 2.15 -47.13 -16.64
N GLU A 1199 2.01 -47.56 -17.89
CA GLU A 1199 2.64 -46.90 -19.03
C GLU A 1199 1.99 -45.53 -19.30
N VAL A 1200 2.79 -44.46 -19.31
CA VAL A 1200 2.32 -43.08 -19.52
C VAL A 1200 2.10 -42.76 -21.02
N GLU A 1201 2.67 -43.56 -21.92
CA GLU A 1201 2.60 -43.35 -23.37
C GLU A 1201 1.41 -44.07 -24.05
N SER A 1202 0.65 -44.89 -23.33
CA SER A 1202 -0.51 -45.63 -23.86
C SER A 1202 -1.84 -45.07 -23.31
N PHE A 1203 -2.75 -44.68 -24.22
CA PHE A 1203 -4.13 -44.34 -23.88
C PHE A 1203 -5.08 -45.24 -24.69
N PRO A 1204 -5.89 -46.10 -24.05
CA PRO A 1204 -6.14 -46.19 -22.60
C PRO A 1204 -4.94 -46.71 -21.79
N PRO A 1205 -4.80 -46.31 -20.51
CA PRO A 1205 -3.64 -46.65 -19.67
C PRO A 1205 -3.55 -48.15 -19.43
N VAL A 1206 -2.34 -48.71 -19.63
CA VAL A 1206 -2.06 -50.14 -19.47
C VAL A 1206 -1.05 -50.36 -18.35
N ILE A 1207 -1.25 -51.40 -17.53
CA ILE A 1207 -0.28 -51.84 -16.53
C ILE A 1207 0.84 -52.60 -17.24
N ASN A 1208 2.09 -52.27 -16.93
CA ASN A 1208 3.28 -52.97 -17.42
C ASN A 1208 3.16 -54.49 -17.19
N GLU A 1209 3.43 -55.30 -18.22
CA GLU A 1209 3.22 -56.76 -18.18
C GLU A 1209 3.96 -57.44 -17.00
N GLU A 1210 5.13 -56.92 -16.63
CA GLU A 1210 5.95 -57.41 -15.51
C GLU A 1210 5.29 -57.21 -14.13
N TYR A 1211 4.40 -56.22 -14.00
CA TYR A 1211 3.74 -55.85 -12.75
C TYR A 1211 2.26 -56.22 -12.70
N LEU A 1212 1.69 -56.69 -13.83
CA LEU A 1212 0.28 -57.03 -13.95
C LEU A 1212 -0.18 -58.11 -12.95
N GLU A 1213 0.64 -59.14 -12.70
CA GLU A 1213 0.32 -60.17 -11.69
C GLU A 1213 0.32 -59.62 -10.26
N MET A 1214 1.23 -58.70 -9.94
CA MET A 1214 1.30 -58.09 -8.60
C MET A 1214 0.14 -57.11 -8.37
N VAL A 1215 -0.22 -56.31 -9.38
CA VAL A 1215 -1.37 -55.42 -9.30
C VAL A 1215 -2.68 -56.22 -9.19
N LYS A 1216 -2.80 -57.36 -9.89
CA LYS A 1216 -3.93 -58.30 -9.71
C LYS A 1216 -4.00 -58.87 -8.30
N LYS A 1217 -2.86 -59.21 -7.68
CA LYS A 1217 -2.80 -59.68 -6.29
C LYS A 1217 -3.19 -58.62 -5.26
N ILE A 1218 -2.95 -57.34 -5.55
CA ILE A 1218 -3.29 -56.22 -4.66
C ILE A 1218 -4.75 -55.81 -4.80
N THR A 1219 -5.31 -55.94 -6.00
CA THR A 1219 -6.69 -55.55 -6.35
C THR A 1219 -7.72 -56.69 -6.23
N ALA A 1220 -7.26 -57.91 -5.93
CA ALA A 1220 -8.08 -59.09 -5.59
C ALA A 1220 -8.51 -59.07 -4.11
#